data_AF-A0AB73BZ64-F1
#
_entry.id   AF-A0AB73BZ64-F1
#
_cell.length_a   1.000
_cell.length_b   1.000
_cell.length_c   1.000
_cell.angle_alpha   90.00
_cell.angle_beta   90.00
_cell.angle_gamma   90.00
#
_symmetry.space_group_name_H-M   'P 1'
#
loop_
_entity.id
_entity.type
_entity.pdbx_description
1 polymer ?
#
loop_
_entity_poly.entity_id
_entity_poly.type
_entity_poly.pdbx_seq_one_letter_code
_entity_poly.pdbx_strand_id
1 'polypeptide(L)'
;MAGIGFELKKLFVNREKPSLFGNLKAVVFSAIVSVGPWIITASSLNILIFLSNRVELSRAKQTIFMSSIFYAFVFSQILTCLFQYLITRYVSDCVFQKKFYKIRGAYLGSTKLVAIFSFFISFLFIKNGNLSIGYKASFIFLFVFMCLSWIGMIFISLLKKYRFLIASFFLGNIASTLLGYYFLTYPVSFFKEEPIFWMLFSYGIGIFLNFIMTSSYILRAFQGSGENNFEFLTYLKGYFSLVLIGFLYSIGVWGHVFMNWIVGDSYTIVNTFRVSPLYEVAIFYCYCISIPSIIYFCIFLETKFLPVYKEYYKNICETGTYDEIQEALQKMTKTLYQEILYGMEWQFLISLSFALIANAIFTYFDMDIYLLDLFRIGIFSTYCATFVSIMVTIFLYFDLRIQAMGISSFLLFSNLLFTYVFSKLGKQYTGIGFFLASFLTFALSIFFFPRVFEELNYNTMFWQNFKYQIGNKFLRKFAKLMEKKFYILLTLSCLLLFGSCISYYDANGFHRKTGHNWHSMGVYDKDGFDMDGYTQAGMDKKGFNKKHWNMLTKSYYDYAGFDYEGIHKDTKKTYDERGFDINQHNVFTNTAYDTNGFDYEGIHKDTKRKYDKNGWNYYGLHEKTQTYYNEEGWNVEGINKRGFNREAWNVETKSPYDYAGFDYAGVHKNTKKIYDERGFDVNQHNVFTNTSYDKNGFNYEGIHKDTKREYDENGWNYYGLHEQTKTYYNKAGYTREGLDKDGYEKGKRPANLEDEWMDKQGFNKKGIYIRGY
;
A
#
# COMPACT_ATOMS: atom_id res chain seq x y z
N MET A 1 -25.69 -18.83 32.61
CA MET A 1 -25.52 -17.63 33.46
C MET A 1 -25.76 -18.04 34.92
N ALA A 2 -24.74 -18.53 35.63
CA ALA A 2 -24.89 -18.90 37.03
C ALA A 2 -23.61 -18.54 37.82
N GLY A 3 -23.61 -17.42 38.54
CA GLY A 3 -22.51 -17.07 39.42
C GLY A 3 -22.45 -15.68 40.04
N ILE A 4 -23.10 -14.67 39.48
CA ILE A 4 -22.98 -13.29 39.96
C ILE A 4 -23.75 -13.10 41.29
N GLY A 5 -24.85 -13.83 41.47
CA GLY A 5 -25.76 -13.68 42.61
C GLY A 5 -25.18 -13.95 43.98
N PHE A 6 -24.10 -14.72 44.11
CA PHE A 6 -23.58 -15.13 45.43
C PHE A 6 -22.76 -14.03 46.11
N GLU A 7 -21.97 -13.25 45.34
CA GLU A 7 -21.34 -12.02 45.88
C GLU A 7 -22.39 -10.94 46.13
N LEU A 8 -23.42 -10.84 45.27
CA LEU A 8 -24.53 -9.92 45.46
C LEU A 8 -25.35 -10.27 46.71
N LYS A 9 -25.69 -11.53 46.91
CA LYS A 9 -26.39 -12.01 48.11
C LYS A 9 -25.58 -11.72 49.37
N LYS A 10 -24.25 -11.86 49.36
CA LYS A 10 -23.40 -11.42 50.49
C LYS A 10 -23.46 -9.90 50.74
N LEU A 11 -23.55 -9.08 49.69
CA LEU A 11 -23.68 -7.62 49.82
C LEU A 11 -25.09 -7.20 50.31
N PHE A 12 -26.14 -7.94 49.93
CA PHE A 12 -27.52 -7.69 50.34
C PHE A 12 -27.89 -8.31 51.71
N VAL A 13 -27.28 -9.44 52.10
CA VAL A 13 -27.61 -10.18 53.33
C VAL A 13 -26.77 -9.75 54.54
N ASN A 14 -25.54 -9.27 54.35
CA ASN A 14 -24.64 -8.94 55.49
C ASN A 14 -24.90 -7.57 56.16
N ARG A 15 -26.06 -6.94 55.98
CA ARG A 15 -26.40 -5.69 56.70
C ARG A 15 -27.85 -5.70 57.15
N GLU A 16 -28.05 -5.94 58.44
CA GLU A 16 -29.32 -5.92 59.17
C GLU A 16 -30.07 -4.56 59.12
N LYS A 17 -29.51 -3.53 58.46
CA LYS A 17 -30.19 -2.25 58.22
C LYS A 17 -30.11 -1.86 56.72
N PRO A 18 -31.26 -1.62 56.06
CA PRO A 18 -31.30 -1.17 54.67
C PRO A 18 -30.81 0.29 54.59
N SER A 19 -29.50 0.48 54.39
CA SER A 19 -28.96 1.80 54.03
C SER A 19 -29.11 2.00 52.52
N LEU A 20 -29.70 3.12 52.10
CA LEU A 20 -29.81 3.52 50.68
C LEU A 20 -28.45 3.40 49.94
N PHE A 21 -27.35 3.78 50.61
CA PHE A 21 -25.98 3.67 50.10
C PHE A 21 -25.49 2.22 49.89
N GLY A 22 -25.94 1.27 50.70
CA GLY A 22 -25.56 -0.14 50.57
C GLY A 22 -26.18 -0.79 49.33
N ASN A 23 -27.46 -0.51 49.08
CA ASN A 23 -28.17 -0.96 47.88
C ASN A 23 -27.57 -0.33 46.62
N LEU A 24 -27.21 0.95 46.67
CA LEU A 24 -26.59 1.67 45.56
C LEU A 24 -25.21 1.09 45.21
N LYS A 25 -24.39 0.73 46.21
CA LYS A 25 -23.10 0.06 46.00
C LYS A 25 -23.24 -1.32 45.36
N ALA A 26 -24.25 -2.10 45.76
CA ALA A 26 -24.53 -3.41 45.17
C ALA A 26 -25.02 -3.29 43.72
N VAL A 27 -25.90 -2.33 43.43
CA VAL A 27 -26.37 -2.02 42.06
C VAL A 27 -25.20 -1.54 41.18
N VAL A 28 -24.36 -0.64 41.67
CA VAL A 28 -23.16 -0.17 40.95
C VAL A 28 -22.19 -1.32 40.68
N PHE A 29 -21.97 -2.19 41.65
CA PHE A 29 -21.12 -3.36 41.45
C PHE A 29 -21.70 -4.32 40.38
N SER A 30 -23.01 -4.61 40.43
CA SER A 30 -23.70 -5.39 39.40
C SER A 30 -23.63 -4.76 38.01
N ALA A 31 -23.75 -3.42 37.94
CA ALA A 31 -23.64 -2.66 36.71
C ALA A 31 -22.26 -2.82 36.08
N ILE A 32 -21.21 -2.64 36.89
CA ILE A 32 -19.81 -2.77 36.46
C ILE A 32 -19.50 -4.22 36.03
N VAL A 33 -20.06 -5.22 36.71
CA VAL A 33 -19.84 -6.64 36.35
C VAL A 33 -20.55 -7.01 35.04
N SER A 34 -21.77 -6.54 34.83
CA SER A 34 -22.62 -6.97 33.70
C SER A 34 -22.32 -6.22 32.41
N VAL A 35 -22.05 -4.90 32.51
CA VAL A 35 -21.93 -4.00 31.35
C VAL A 35 -20.62 -3.18 31.38
N GLY A 36 -19.83 -3.26 32.47
CA GLY A 36 -18.57 -2.54 32.61
C GLY A 36 -17.58 -2.73 31.45
N PRO A 37 -17.34 -3.94 30.92
CA PRO A 37 -16.49 -4.12 29.74
C PRO A 37 -16.87 -3.23 28.56
N TRP A 38 -18.18 -3.07 28.29
CA TRP A 38 -18.68 -2.24 27.19
C TRP A 38 -18.55 -0.74 27.47
N ILE A 39 -18.82 -0.30 28.70
CA ILE A 39 -18.67 1.10 29.09
C ILE A 39 -17.19 1.51 29.03
N ILE A 40 -16.29 0.65 29.50
CA ILE A 40 -14.84 0.90 29.50
C ILE A 40 -14.33 1.04 28.06
N THR A 41 -14.71 0.15 27.14
CA THR A 41 -14.30 0.23 25.74
C THR A 41 -14.94 1.40 25.00
N ALA A 42 -16.22 1.71 25.25
CA ALA A 42 -16.85 2.90 24.68
C ALA A 42 -16.15 4.19 25.14
N SER A 43 -15.75 4.26 26.42
CA SER A 43 -15.05 5.43 26.98
C SER A 43 -13.67 5.62 26.34
N SER A 44 -12.89 4.54 26.19
CA SER A 44 -11.55 4.62 25.57
C SER A 44 -11.62 5.06 24.10
N LEU A 45 -12.60 4.58 23.34
CA LEU A 45 -12.84 5.01 21.96
C LEU A 45 -13.14 6.51 21.88
N ASN A 46 -14.04 7.01 22.73
CA ASN A 46 -14.35 8.44 22.79
C ASN A 46 -13.12 9.28 23.16
N ILE A 47 -12.28 8.80 24.10
CA ILE A 47 -11.01 9.45 24.44
C ILE A 47 -10.06 9.47 23.24
N LEU A 48 -9.92 8.36 22.49
CA LEU A 48 -9.06 8.33 21.30
C LEU A 48 -9.54 9.30 20.21
N ILE A 49 -10.86 9.40 19.99
CA ILE A 49 -11.43 10.39 19.06
C ILE A 49 -11.14 11.80 19.56
N PHE A 50 -11.35 12.08 20.84
CA PHE A 50 -11.04 13.37 21.43
C PHE A 50 -9.55 13.73 21.28
N LEU A 51 -8.65 12.78 21.49
CA LEU A 51 -7.21 12.95 21.28
C LEU A 51 -6.86 13.20 19.80
N SER A 52 -7.60 12.63 18.86
CA SER A 52 -7.37 12.85 17.43
C SER A 52 -7.59 14.30 16.98
N ASN A 53 -8.40 15.07 17.73
CA ASN A 53 -8.59 16.51 17.46
C ASN A 53 -7.30 17.33 17.68
N ARG A 54 -6.34 16.83 18.47
CA ARG A 54 -5.06 17.52 18.68
C ARG A 54 -4.14 17.49 17.46
N VAL A 55 -4.32 16.51 16.57
CA VAL A 55 -3.55 16.37 15.33
C VAL A 55 -4.38 16.85 14.13
N GLU A 56 -5.44 17.63 14.39
CA GLU A 56 -6.36 18.17 13.37
C GLU A 56 -6.84 17.12 12.36
N LEU A 57 -7.10 15.90 12.84
CA LEU A 57 -7.47 14.79 11.98
C LEU A 57 -8.82 15.08 11.29
N SER A 58 -8.86 14.94 9.96
CA SER A 58 -10.09 15.22 9.21
C SER A 58 -11.25 14.32 9.63
N ARG A 59 -12.49 14.86 9.57
CA ARG A 59 -13.72 14.11 9.90
C ARG A 59 -13.87 12.83 9.09
N ALA A 60 -13.43 12.82 7.82
CA ALA A 60 -13.45 11.63 6.98
C ALA A 60 -12.58 10.50 7.56
N LYS A 61 -11.38 10.84 8.07
CA LYS A 61 -10.47 9.88 8.71
C LYS A 61 -10.99 9.37 10.05
N GLN A 62 -11.59 10.24 10.86
CA GLN A 62 -12.29 9.83 12.08
C GLN A 62 -13.44 8.86 11.78
N THR A 63 -14.18 9.10 10.69
CA THR A 63 -15.26 8.22 10.23
C THR A 63 -14.72 6.85 9.83
N ILE A 64 -13.57 6.77 9.13
CA ILE A 64 -12.92 5.50 8.78
C ILE A 64 -12.56 4.71 10.05
N PHE A 65 -11.94 5.37 11.03
CA PHE A 65 -11.62 4.73 12.32
C PHE A 65 -12.87 4.18 13.01
N MET A 66 -13.91 5.00 13.16
CA MET A 66 -15.16 4.58 13.80
C MET A 66 -15.86 3.46 13.06
N SER A 67 -15.87 3.52 11.73
CA SER A 67 -16.43 2.47 10.86
C SER A 67 -15.71 1.14 11.07
N SER A 68 -14.38 1.16 11.12
CA SER A 68 -13.56 -0.03 11.38
C SER A 68 -13.89 -0.65 12.74
N ILE A 69 -14.02 0.17 13.79
CA ILE A 69 -14.40 -0.31 15.13
C ILE A 69 -15.81 -0.91 15.12
N PHE A 70 -16.77 -0.21 14.50
CA PHE A 70 -18.16 -0.67 14.42
C PHE A 70 -18.28 -2.00 13.67
N TYR A 71 -17.64 -2.12 12.51
CA TYR A 71 -17.58 -3.37 11.75
C TYR A 71 -16.92 -4.49 12.56
N ALA A 72 -15.78 -4.20 13.19
CA ALA A 72 -15.14 -5.19 14.03
C ALA A 72 -16.07 -5.66 15.16
N PHE A 73 -16.80 -4.73 15.78
CA PHE A 73 -17.80 -5.01 16.82
C PHE A 73 -18.92 -5.91 16.35
N VAL A 74 -19.69 -5.49 15.36
CA VAL A 74 -20.86 -6.22 14.89
C VAL A 74 -20.49 -7.60 14.36
N PHE A 75 -19.49 -7.68 13.47
CA PHE A 75 -19.16 -8.95 12.83
C PHE A 75 -18.44 -9.93 13.77
N SER A 76 -17.69 -9.45 14.78
CA SER A 76 -17.10 -10.34 15.78
C SER A 76 -18.17 -10.97 16.66
N GLN A 77 -19.22 -10.24 17.00
CA GLN A 77 -20.35 -10.76 17.76
C GLN A 77 -21.12 -11.82 16.96
N ILE A 78 -21.41 -11.57 15.68
CA ILE A 78 -22.08 -12.54 14.80
C ILE A 78 -21.28 -13.84 14.68
N LEU A 79 -19.97 -13.72 14.39
CA LEU A 79 -19.09 -14.89 14.24
C LEU A 79 -19.00 -15.72 15.53
N THR A 80 -18.91 -15.06 16.69
CA THR A 80 -18.77 -15.75 17.98
C THR A 80 -20.08 -16.33 18.47
N CYS A 81 -21.21 -15.68 18.18
CA CYS A 81 -22.56 -16.18 18.50
C CYS A 81 -22.89 -17.53 17.85
N LEU A 82 -22.29 -17.87 16.69
CA LEU A 82 -22.38 -19.20 16.09
C LEU A 82 -22.00 -20.32 17.06
N PHE A 83 -20.97 -20.10 17.88
CA PHE A 83 -20.44 -21.12 18.77
C PHE A 83 -20.82 -20.89 20.23
N GLN A 84 -21.23 -19.66 20.60
CA GLN A 84 -21.45 -19.25 21.98
C GLN A 84 -22.42 -20.14 22.75
N TYR A 85 -23.63 -20.37 22.22
CA TYR A 85 -24.63 -21.20 22.91
C TYR A 85 -24.23 -22.68 22.98
N LEU A 86 -23.62 -23.21 21.91
CA LEU A 86 -23.13 -24.59 21.86
C LEU A 86 -22.03 -24.82 22.92
N ILE A 87 -21.04 -23.92 22.98
CA ILE A 87 -19.95 -23.98 23.96
C ILE A 87 -20.51 -23.83 25.37
N THR A 88 -21.43 -22.89 25.59
CA THR A 88 -22.07 -22.68 26.90
C THR A 88 -22.79 -23.95 27.37
N ARG A 89 -23.50 -24.65 26.47
CA ARG A 89 -24.16 -25.93 26.79
C ARG A 89 -23.13 -27.01 27.15
N TYR A 90 -22.11 -27.22 26.30
CA TYR A 90 -21.04 -28.18 26.55
C TYR A 90 -20.36 -27.97 27.91
N VAL A 91 -20.02 -26.72 28.20
CA VAL A 91 -19.39 -26.33 29.46
C VAL A 91 -20.33 -26.56 30.64
N SER A 92 -21.61 -26.20 30.50
CA SER A 92 -22.61 -26.43 31.56
C SER A 92 -22.75 -27.92 31.89
N ASP A 93 -22.78 -28.78 30.86
CA ASP A 93 -22.84 -30.23 31.05
C ASP A 93 -21.53 -30.77 31.68
N CYS A 94 -20.37 -30.21 31.35
CA CYS A 94 -19.11 -30.55 32.02
C CYS A 94 -19.11 -30.15 33.50
N VAL A 95 -19.63 -28.97 33.84
CA VAL A 95 -19.76 -28.49 35.23
C VAL A 95 -20.74 -29.37 36.01
N PHE A 96 -21.89 -29.70 35.42
CA PHE A 96 -22.90 -30.56 36.02
C PHE A 96 -22.34 -31.97 36.29
N GLN A 97 -21.62 -32.55 35.34
CA GLN A 97 -20.98 -33.87 35.47
C GLN A 97 -19.64 -33.85 36.24
N LYS A 98 -19.24 -32.70 36.80
CA LYS A 98 -17.95 -32.49 37.50
C LYS A 98 -16.70 -32.83 36.68
N LYS A 99 -16.77 -32.76 35.34
CA LYS A 99 -15.68 -33.02 34.40
C LYS A 99 -14.88 -31.75 34.08
N PHE A 100 -14.36 -31.08 35.10
CA PHE A 100 -13.68 -29.78 34.95
C PHE A 100 -12.41 -29.85 34.08
N TYR A 101 -11.71 -31.00 34.06
CA TYR A 101 -10.50 -31.20 33.25
C TYR A 101 -10.71 -31.03 31.74
N LYS A 102 -11.95 -31.14 31.25
CA LYS A 102 -12.31 -30.94 29.83
C LYS A 102 -12.46 -29.47 29.43
N ILE A 103 -12.75 -28.59 30.39
CA ILE A 103 -13.08 -27.18 30.13
C ILE A 103 -11.88 -26.44 29.50
N ARG A 104 -10.66 -26.71 29.97
CA ARG A 104 -9.43 -26.15 29.39
C ARG A 104 -9.29 -26.51 27.91
N GLY A 105 -9.53 -27.79 27.58
CA GLY A 105 -9.48 -28.28 26.21
C GLY A 105 -10.48 -27.56 25.31
N ALA A 106 -11.74 -27.46 25.76
CA ALA A 106 -12.77 -26.74 25.02
C ALA A 106 -12.46 -25.25 24.82
N TYR A 107 -11.86 -24.59 25.81
CA TYR A 107 -11.38 -23.21 25.66
C TYR A 107 -10.30 -23.09 24.58
N LEU A 108 -9.27 -23.94 24.62
CA LEU A 108 -8.20 -23.94 23.62
C LEU A 108 -8.70 -24.33 22.22
N GLY A 109 -9.62 -25.28 22.12
CA GLY A 109 -10.20 -25.70 20.84
C GLY A 109 -11.08 -24.61 20.23
N SER A 110 -11.94 -23.98 21.03
CA SER A 110 -12.81 -22.90 20.57
C SER A 110 -12.03 -21.65 20.16
N THR A 111 -11.03 -21.23 20.95
CA THR A 111 -10.16 -20.09 20.60
C THR A 111 -9.37 -20.34 19.32
N LYS A 112 -8.77 -21.52 19.12
CA LYS A 112 -8.08 -21.87 17.85
C LYS A 112 -9.03 -21.82 16.66
N LEU A 113 -10.21 -22.43 16.79
CA LEU A 113 -11.19 -22.49 15.72
C LEU A 113 -11.68 -21.09 15.33
N VAL A 114 -12.04 -20.27 16.32
CA VAL A 114 -12.53 -18.90 16.09
C VAL A 114 -11.42 -17.99 15.56
N ALA A 115 -10.17 -18.14 16.03
CA ALA A 115 -9.02 -17.39 15.49
C ALA A 115 -8.86 -17.61 13.98
N ILE A 116 -8.94 -18.87 13.52
CA ILE A 116 -8.81 -19.22 12.11
C ILE A 116 -9.92 -18.61 11.28
N PHE A 117 -11.19 -18.80 11.68
CA PHE A 117 -12.32 -18.22 10.95
C PHE A 117 -12.27 -16.69 10.93
N SER A 118 -11.97 -16.07 12.08
CA SER A 118 -11.91 -14.61 12.19
C SER A 118 -10.80 -14.01 11.32
N PHE A 119 -9.63 -14.65 11.24
CA PHE A 119 -8.54 -14.23 10.36
C PHE A 119 -8.96 -14.26 8.89
N PHE A 120 -9.50 -15.38 8.40
CA PHE A 120 -9.87 -15.49 6.98
C PHE A 120 -11.03 -14.57 6.60
N ILE A 121 -12.06 -14.46 7.46
CA ILE A 121 -13.20 -13.58 7.20
C ILE A 121 -12.75 -12.12 7.12
N SER A 122 -11.95 -11.65 8.07
CA SER A 122 -11.45 -10.26 8.07
C SER A 122 -10.45 -10.00 6.93
N PHE A 123 -9.57 -10.95 6.62
CA PHE A 123 -8.65 -10.85 5.48
C PHE A 123 -9.40 -10.74 4.14
N LEU A 124 -10.37 -11.62 3.89
CA LEU A 124 -11.17 -11.60 2.67
C LEU A 124 -12.01 -10.33 2.54
N PHE A 125 -12.49 -9.79 3.66
CA PHE A 125 -13.25 -8.54 3.70
C PHE A 125 -12.39 -7.33 3.33
N ILE A 126 -11.22 -7.15 3.95
CA ILE A 126 -10.45 -5.90 3.83
C ILE A 126 -9.44 -5.89 2.67
N LYS A 127 -9.15 -7.05 2.05
CA LYS A 127 -8.08 -7.16 1.03
C LYS A 127 -8.24 -6.17 -0.13
N ASN A 128 -9.47 -5.92 -0.57
CA ASN A 128 -9.79 -5.05 -1.72
C ASN A 128 -9.88 -3.55 -1.36
N GLY A 129 -9.74 -3.19 -0.08
CA GLY A 129 -9.85 -1.82 0.37
C GLY A 129 -8.69 -0.93 -0.03
N ASN A 130 -8.94 0.36 -0.27
CA ASN A 130 -7.90 1.35 -0.60
C ASN A 130 -7.20 1.89 0.67
N LEU A 131 -6.66 0.98 1.49
CA LEU A 131 -6.04 1.27 2.81
C LEU A 131 -4.59 0.78 2.83
N SER A 132 -3.76 1.37 3.69
CA SER A 132 -2.38 0.91 3.89
C SER A 132 -2.34 -0.53 4.40
N ILE A 133 -1.24 -1.23 4.11
CA ILE A 133 -1.06 -2.62 4.53
C ILE A 133 -1.04 -2.71 6.07
N GLY A 134 -0.42 -1.74 6.74
CA GLY A 134 -0.42 -1.64 8.20
C GLY A 134 -1.83 -1.50 8.77
N TYR A 135 -2.67 -0.65 8.16
CA TYR A 135 -4.07 -0.49 8.58
C TYR A 135 -4.87 -1.79 8.41
N LYS A 136 -4.73 -2.45 7.25
CA LYS A 136 -5.40 -3.75 6.98
C LYS A 136 -5.01 -4.80 8.02
N ALA A 137 -3.71 -4.91 8.32
CA ALA A 137 -3.21 -5.83 9.33
C ALA A 137 -3.73 -5.50 10.73
N SER A 138 -3.79 -4.22 11.09
CA SER A 138 -4.32 -3.75 12.39
C SER A 138 -5.82 -4.05 12.55
N PHE A 139 -6.60 -3.90 11.48
CA PHE A 139 -8.01 -4.27 11.48
C PHE A 139 -8.20 -5.79 11.68
N ILE A 140 -7.44 -6.62 10.95
CA ILE A 140 -7.48 -8.08 11.12
C ILE A 140 -7.08 -8.46 12.55
N PHE A 141 -6.00 -7.86 13.07
CA PHE A 141 -5.52 -8.06 14.42
C PHE A 141 -6.61 -7.74 15.45
N LEU A 142 -7.20 -6.54 15.37
CA LEU A 142 -8.30 -6.13 16.24
C LEU A 142 -9.47 -7.11 16.15
N PHE A 143 -9.92 -7.44 14.95
CA PHE A 143 -11.07 -8.32 14.71
C PHE A 143 -10.88 -9.70 15.34
N VAL A 144 -9.70 -10.32 15.12
CA VAL A 144 -9.35 -11.63 15.68
C VAL A 144 -9.40 -11.55 17.21
N PHE A 145 -8.69 -10.61 17.82
CA PHE A 145 -8.64 -10.54 19.29
C PHE A 145 -9.97 -10.19 19.91
N MET A 146 -10.81 -9.40 19.25
CA MET A 146 -12.16 -9.16 19.74
C MET A 146 -13.02 -10.42 19.70
N CYS A 147 -12.95 -11.21 18.62
CA CYS A 147 -13.61 -12.53 18.58
C CYS A 147 -13.15 -13.44 19.72
N LEU A 148 -11.84 -13.45 20.00
CA LEU A 148 -11.26 -14.25 21.07
C LEU A 148 -11.66 -13.76 22.47
N SER A 149 -11.78 -12.44 22.68
CA SER A 149 -12.28 -11.86 23.92
C SER A 149 -13.73 -12.27 24.21
N TRP A 150 -14.62 -12.28 23.19
CA TRP A 150 -15.99 -12.78 23.35
C TRP A 150 -16.03 -14.23 23.82
N ILE A 151 -15.21 -15.11 23.22
CA ILE A 151 -15.09 -16.51 23.66
C ILE A 151 -14.55 -16.59 25.09
N GLY A 152 -13.50 -15.83 25.41
CA GLY A 152 -12.94 -15.75 26.77
C GLY A 152 -13.98 -15.37 27.83
N MET A 153 -14.89 -14.45 27.50
CA MET A 153 -15.96 -14.03 28.42
C MET A 153 -16.94 -15.15 28.79
N ILE A 154 -17.17 -16.12 27.91
CA ILE A 154 -18.00 -17.30 28.22
C ILE A 154 -17.36 -18.08 29.38
N PHE A 155 -16.06 -18.37 29.29
CA PHE A 155 -15.36 -19.21 30.26
C PHE A 155 -15.05 -18.48 31.56
N ILE A 156 -14.70 -17.20 31.52
CA ILE A 156 -14.42 -16.44 32.74
C ILE A 156 -15.68 -16.26 33.61
N SER A 157 -16.87 -16.24 33.00
CA SER A 157 -18.15 -16.19 33.71
C SER A 157 -18.35 -17.39 34.65
N LEU A 158 -17.71 -18.53 34.37
CA LEU A 158 -17.73 -19.73 35.22
C LEU A 158 -16.90 -19.57 36.50
N LEU A 159 -15.82 -18.79 36.42
CA LEU A 159 -14.85 -18.61 37.50
C LEU A 159 -15.29 -17.59 38.55
N LYS A 160 -16.36 -16.83 38.25
CA LYS A 160 -16.98 -15.85 39.16
C LYS A 160 -16.04 -14.78 39.71
N LYS A 161 -14.87 -14.57 39.09
CA LYS A 161 -13.90 -13.52 39.47
C LYS A 161 -14.04 -12.27 38.61
N TYR A 162 -15.19 -11.60 38.75
CA TYR A 162 -15.52 -10.44 37.93
C TYR A 162 -14.60 -9.24 38.14
N ARG A 163 -14.05 -9.07 39.35
CA ARG A 163 -13.06 -8.00 39.62
C ARG A 163 -11.83 -8.10 38.71
N PHE A 164 -11.33 -9.31 38.47
CA PHE A 164 -10.18 -9.53 37.60
C PHE A 164 -10.54 -9.27 36.13
N LEU A 165 -11.73 -9.67 35.69
CA LEU A 165 -12.24 -9.36 34.36
C LEU A 165 -12.28 -7.85 34.13
N ILE A 166 -12.93 -7.11 35.03
CA ILE A 166 -13.05 -5.65 34.94
C ILE A 166 -11.66 -4.98 34.95
N ALA A 167 -10.77 -5.41 35.85
CA ALA A 167 -9.41 -4.88 35.92
C ALA A 167 -8.62 -5.14 34.62
N SER A 168 -8.80 -6.31 33.99
CA SER A 168 -8.15 -6.64 32.71
C SER A 168 -8.63 -5.73 31.58
N PHE A 169 -9.95 -5.48 31.49
CA PHE A 169 -10.51 -4.53 30.54
C PHE A 169 -10.02 -3.10 30.81
N PHE A 170 -10.00 -2.67 32.06
CA PHE A 170 -9.54 -1.33 32.44
C PHE A 170 -8.06 -1.11 32.10
N LEU A 171 -7.19 -2.05 32.46
CA LEU A 171 -5.76 -1.98 32.15
C LEU A 171 -5.47 -2.01 30.65
N GLY A 172 -6.16 -2.87 29.90
CA GLY A 172 -6.03 -2.92 28.44
C GLY A 172 -6.45 -1.60 27.78
N ASN A 173 -7.55 -0.99 28.23
CA ASN A 173 -8.03 0.28 27.68
C ASN A 173 -7.16 1.49 28.08
N ILE A 174 -6.61 1.50 29.29
CA ILE A 174 -5.59 2.51 29.67
C ILE A 174 -4.35 2.37 28.79
N ALA A 175 -3.85 1.14 28.59
CA ALA A 175 -2.71 0.91 27.72
C ALA A 175 -3.00 1.38 26.28
N SER A 176 -4.21 1.09 25.75
CA SER A 176 -4.64 1.58 24.45
C SER A 176 -4.64 3.11 24.34
N THR A 177 -5.23 3.80 25.32
CA THR A 177 -5.33 5.27 25.30
C THR A 177 -3.97 5.94 25.47
N LEU A 178 -3.09 5.41 26.34
CA LEU A 178 -1.72 5.90 26.51
C LEU A 178 -0.86 5.68 25.25
N LEU A 179 -0.97 4.50 24.62
CA LEU A 179 -0.28 4.22 23.36
C LEU A 179 -0.82 5.09 22.22
N GLY A 180 -2.14 5.26 22.14
CA GLY A 180 -2.77 6.15 21.17
C GLY A 180 -2.29 7.60 21.33
N TYR A 181 -2.25 8.11 22.57
CA TYR A 181 -1.70 9.42 22.89
C TYR A 181 -0.23 9.52 22.46
N TYR A 182 0.60 8.53 22.81
CA TYR A 182 2.01 8.50 22.48
C TYR A 182 2.25 8.52 20.97
N PHE A 183 1.60 7.64 20.21
CA PHE A 183 1.78 7.57 18.76
C PHE A 183 1.23 8.78 18.00
N LEU A 184 0.16 9.41 18.50
CA LEU A 184 -0.38 10.63 17.92
C LEU A 184 0.51 11.85 18.20
N THR A 185 1.20 11.88 19.35
CA THR A 185 2.05 13.01 19.74
C THR A 185 3.48 12.88 19.19
N TYR A 186 4.02 11.66 19.18
CA TYR A 186 5.38 11.35 18.76
C TYR A 186 5.33 10.42 17.55
N PRO A 187 5.34 10.96 16.31
CA PRO A 187 5.28 10.13 15.11
C PRO A 187 6.49 9.20 15.04
N VAL A 188 6.23 7.90 14.88
CA VAL A 188 7.26 6.86 14.83
C VAL A 188 8.09 7.02 13.56
N SER A 189 9.38 7.31 13.69
CA SER A 189 10.27 7.60 12.55
C SER A 189 10.54 6.40 11.63
N PHE A 190 10.40 5.17 12.13
CA PHE A 190 10.69 3.95 11.39
C PHE A 190 9.55 3.46 10.49
N PHE A 191 8.29 3.83 10.77
CA PHE A 191 7.11 3.42 10.02
C PHE A 191 6.25 4.64 9.67
N LYS A 192 6.32 5.09 8.41
CA LYS A 192 5.43 6.14 7.89
C LYS A 192 4.04 5.54 7.65
N GLU A 193 3.13 5.78 8.58
CA GLU A 193 1.72 5.37 8.51
C GLU A 193 0.82 6.53 8.97
N GLU A 194 -0.43 6.54 8.50
CA GLU A 194 -1.37 7.59 8.87
C GLU A 194 -1.76 7.53 10.37
N PRO A 195 -2.15 8.66 10.99
CA PRO A 195 -2.61 8.68 12.39
C PRO A 195 -3.74 7.68 12.71
N ILE A 196 -4.64 7.42 11.75
CA ILE A 196 -5.74 6.45 11.91
C ILE A 196 -5.26 5.01 12.09
N PHE A 197 -4.11 4.65 11.52
CA PHE A 197 -3.50 3.34 11.74
C PHE A 197 -3.06 3.22 13.21
N TRP A 198 -2.36 4.23 13.73
CA TRP A 198 -1.88 4.23 15.11
C TRP A 198 -3.01 4.22 16.14
N MET A 199 -4.13 4.89 15.85
CA MET A 199 -5.34 4.81 16.67
C MET A 199 -5.94 3.41 16.68
N LEU A 200 -6.04 2.76 15.51
CA LEU A 200 -6.60 1.41 15.40
C LEU A 200 -5.67 0.36 16.04
N PHE A 201 -4.37 0.50 15.82
CA PHE A 201 -3.35 -0.39 16.34
C PHE A 201 -3.25 -0.30 17.86
N SER A 202 -3.25 0.91 18.43
CA SER A 202 -3.24 1.10 19.89
C SER A 202 -4.49 0.51 20.55
N TYR A 203 -5.67 0.69 19.94
CA TYR A 203 -6.90 0.04 20.39
C TYR A 203 -6.82 -1.48 20.29
N GLY A 204 -6.31 -2.00 19.17
CA GLY A 204 -6.01 -3.42 18.99
C GLY A 204 -5.13 -3.98 20.11
N ILE A 205 -4.03 -3.30 20.46
CA ILE A 205 -3.14 -3.69 21.56
C ILE A 205 -3.89 -3.76 22.89
N GLY A 206 -4.77 -2.81 23.18
CA GLY A 206 -5.57 -2.83 24.41
C GLY A 206 -6.48 -4.05 24.50
N ILE A 207 -7.17 -4.39 23.41
CA ILE A 207 -8.01 -5.59 23.33
C ILE A 207 -7.15 -6.87 23.43
N PHE A 208 -5.99 -6.90 22.80
CA PHE A 208 -5.02 -8.00 22.88
C PHE A 208 -4.53 -8.24 24.32
N LEU A 209 -4.15 -7.18 25.04
CA LEU A 209 -3.72 -7.26 26.43
C LEU A 209 -4.83 -7.82 27.32
N ASN A 210 -6.06 -7.33 27.14
CA ASN A 210 -7.22 -7.85 27.85
C ASN A 210 -7.44 -9.35 27.56
N PHE A 211 -7.34 -9.77 26.30
CA PHE A 211 -7.41 -11.18 25.92
C PHE A 211 -6.31 -12.00 26.60
N ILE A 212 -5.05 -11.55 26.60
CA ILE A 212 -3.95 -12.28 27.25
C ILE A 212 -4.21 -12.44 28.75
N MET A 213 -4.60 -11.37 29.43
CA MET A 213 -4.85 -11.40 30.88
C MET A 213 -5.98 -12.37 31.23
N THR A 214 -7.12 -12.25 30.54
CA THR A 214 -8.28 -13.13 30.76
C THR A 214 -7.98 -14.58 30.39
N SER A 215 -7.32 -14.81 29.25
CA SER A 215 -6.88 -16.13 28.79
C SER A 215 -5.91 -16.79 29.77
N SER A 216 -4.91 -16.05 30.25
CA SER A 216 -3.94 -16.54 31.23
C SER A 216 -4.62 -16.96 32.53
N TYR A 217 -5.63 -16.20 32.98
CA TYR A 217 -6.40 -16.54 34.16
C TYR A 217 -7.24 -17.81 33.96
N ILE A 218 -7.92 -17.94 32.82
CA ILE A 218 -8.72 -19.14 32.47
C ILE A 218 -7.82 -20.39 32.44
N LEU A 219 -6.66 -20.30 31.78
CA LEU A 219 -5.72 -21.42 31.63
C LEU A 219 -5.06 -21.84 32.96
N ARG A 220 -4.86 -20.89 33.88
CA ARG A 220 -4.36 -21.18 35.24
C ARG A 220 -5.44 -21.81 36.12
N ALA A 221 -6.68 -21.36 35.98
CA ALA A 221 -7.80 -21.82 36.80
C ALA A 221 -8.26 -23.24 36.41
N PHE A 222 -8.34 -23.54 35.12
CA PHE A 222 -8.69 -24.87 34.63
C PHE A 222 -7.42 -25.68 34.35
N GLN A 223 -6.97 -26.43 35.35
CA GLN A 223 -5.86 -27.38 35.21
C GLN A 223 -6.40 -28.74 34.75
N GLY A 224 -5.76 -29.34 33.73
CA GLY A 224 -6.16 -30.64 33.18
C GLY A 224 -5.75 -30.82 31.72
N SER A 225 -5.40 -32.05 31.35
CA SER A 225 -5.10 -32.47 29.99
C SER A 225 -6.29 -33.28 29.45
N GLY A 226 -7.30 -32.60 28.92
CA GLY A 226 -8.30 -33.30 28.10
C GLY A 226 -7.61 -33.94 26.89
N GLU A 227 -7.96 -35.18 26.54
CA GLU A 227 -7.35 -35.90 25.41
C GLU A 227 -7.58 -35.20 24.05
N ASN A 228 -8.62 -34.36 23.94
CA ASN A 228 -9.02 -33.70 22.71
C ASN A 228 -9.59 -32.31 23.00
N ASN A 229 -8.95 -31.26 22.48
CA ASN A 229 -9.38 -29.88 22.66
C ASN A 229 -10.70 -29.57 21.90
N PHE A 230 -11.01 -30.35 20.87
CA PHE A 230 -12.16 -30.13 19.99
C PHE A 230 -13.36 -31.03 20.32
N GLU A 231 -13.39 -31.67 21.50
CA GLU A 231 -14.48 -32.58 21.90
C GLU A 231 -15.86 -31.88 21.89
N PHE A 232 -15.91 -30.58 22.17
CA PHE A 232 -17.16 -29.80 22.15
C PHE A 232 -17.87 -29.83 20.78
N LEU A 233 -17.15 -30.05 19.67
CA LEU A 233 -17.75 -30.19 18.34
C LEU A 233 -18.65 -31.43 18.21
N THR A 234 -18.51 -32.41 19.10
CA THR A 234 -19.41 -33.57 19.12
C THR A 234 -20.85 -33.19 19.46
N TYR A 235 -21.06 -32.07 20.16
CA TYR A 235 -22.38 -31.56 20.52
C TYR A 235 -23.14 -30.98 19.31
N LEU A 236 -22.46 -30.73 18.18
CA LEU A 236 -23.14 -30.35 16.93
C LEU A 236 -24.23 -31.36 16.58
N LYS A 237 -23.99 -32.67 16.80
CA LYS A 237 -25.07 -33.65 16.74
C LYS A 237 -25.84 -33.61 18.06
N GLY A 238 -27.11 -33.18 17.97
CA GLY A 238 -28.04 -33.04 19.09
C GLY A 238 -28.35 -31.59 19.46
N TYR A 239 -27.36 -30.69 19.34
CA TYR A 239 -27.50 -29.28 19.69
C TYR A 239 -27.17 -28.30 18.55
N PHE A 240 -27.24 -28.74 17.29
CA PHE A 240 -27.09 -27.84 16.13
C PHE A 240 -28.08 -26.67 16.16
N SER A 241 -29.28 -26.87 16.72
CA SER A 241 -30.26 -25.80 16.92
C SER A 241 -29.71 -24.62 17.72
N LEU A 242 -28.78 -24.82 18.66
CA LEU A 242 -28.15 -23.73 19.41
C LEU A 242 -27.25 -22.84 18.52
N VAL A 243 -26.58 -23.44 17.53
CA VAL A 243 -25.78 -22.69 16.53
C VAL A 243 -26.70 -21.82 15.68
N LEU A 244 -27.82 -22.39 15.21
CA LEU A 244 -28.82 -21.66 14.43
C LEU A 244 -29.47 -20.54 15.23
N ILE A 245 -29.84 -20.77 16.49
CA ILE A 245 -30.42 -19.72 17.36
C ILE A 245 -29.43 -18.56 17.52
N GLY A 246 -28.16 -18.84 17.82
CA GLY A 246 -27.12 -17.82 17.94
C GLY A 246 -26.92 -17.03 16.65
N PHE A 247 -26.90 -17.72 15.50
CA PHE A 247 -26.79 -17.08 14.19
C PHE A 247 -27.97 -16.18 13.86
N LEU A 248 -29.19 -16.74 13.93
CA LEU A 248 -30.42 -16.05 13.55
C LEU A 248 -30.68 -14.86 14.47
N TYR A 249 -30.45 -15.02 15.78
CA TYR A 249 -30.60 -13.94 16.73
C TYR A 249 -29.58 -12.82 16.49
N SER A 250 -28.30 -13.14 16.33
CA SER A 250 -27.25 -12.12 16.14
C SER A 250 -27.44 -11.33 14.85
N ILE A 251 -27.78 -11.99 13.72
CA ILE A 251 -28.12 -11.27 12.49
C ILE A 251 -29.47 -10.55 12.65
N GLY A 252 -30.45 -11.12 13.36
CA GLY A 252 -31.74 -10.48 13.54
C GLY A 252 -31.65 -9.16 14.30
N VAL A 253 -30.80 -9.09 15.32
CA VAL A 253 -30.50 -7.85 16.06
C VAL A 253 -29.85 -6.80 15.15
N TRP A 254 -28.86 -7.19 14.33
CA TRP A 254 -28.13 -6.24 13.46
C TRP A 254 -28.76 -6.05 12.07
N GLY A 255 -29.79 -6.81 11.72
CA GLY A 255 -30.35 -6.89 10.36
C GLY A 255 -30.87 -5.55 9.83
N HIS A 256 -31.48 -4.74 10.71
CA HIS A 256 -31.86 -3.36 10.38
C HIS A 256 -30.71 -2.48 9.91
N VAL A 257 -29.50 -2.59 10.51
CA VAL A 257 -28.33 -1.82 10.10
C VAL A 257 -27.88 -2.27 8.71
N PHE A 258 -27.83 -3.59 8.47
CA PHE A 258 -27.45 -4.13 7.16
C PHE A 258 -28.45 -3.74 6.07
N MET A 259 -29.74 -3.77 6.38
CA MET A 259 -30.77 -3.36 5.44
C MET A 259 -30.73 -1.84 5.18
N ASN A 260 -30.47 -1.04 6.22
CA ASN A 260 -30.26 0.39 6.08
C ASN A 260 -28.97 0.72 5.30
N TRP A 261 -27.93 -0.10 5.40
CA TRP A 261 -26.80 -0.01 4.48
C TRP A 261 -27.25 -0.24 3.05
N ILE A 262 -28.01 -1.30 2.75
CA ILE A 262 -28.40 -1.62 1.37
C ILE A 262 -29.31 -0.56 0.74
N VAL A 263 -30.36 -0.15 1.46
CA VAL A 263 -31.48 0.65 0.92
C VAL A 263 -31.53 2.08 1.45
N GLY A 264 -31.01 2.32 2.64
CA GLY A 264 -31.06 3.61 3.31
C GLY A 264 -29.98 4.60 2.85
N ASP A 265 -29.85 5.67 3.62
CA ASP A 265 -28.90 6.75 3.36
C ASP A 265 -27.49 6.33 3.83
N SER A 266 -26.83 5.55 2.99
CA SER A 266 -25.49 5.05 3.24
C SER A 266 -24.54 5.40 2.11
N TYR A 267 -23.26 5.51 2.44
CA TYR A 267 -22.21 5.73 1.46
C TYR A 267 -21.01 4.83 1.75
N THR A 268 -20.24 4.57 0.70
CA THR A 268 -19.09 3.67 0.76
C THR A 268 -17.81 4.47 1.01
N ILE A 269 -17.05 4.09 2.03
CA ILE A 269 -15.77 4.71 2.39
C ILE A 269 -14.64 3.74 2.07
N VAL A 270 -13.61 4.25 1.40
CA VAL A 270 -12.38 3.52 1.06
C VAL A 270 -12.62 2.20 0.29
N ASN A 271 -13.71 2.13 -0.47
CA ASN A 271 -14.18 0.95 -1.21
C ASN A 271 -14.34 -0.32 -0.34
N THR A 272 -14.55 -0.16 0.97
CA THR A 272 -14.67 -1.29 1.91
C THR A 272 -15.88 -1.17 2.81
N PHE A 273 -16.00 -0.06 3.52
CA PHE A 273 -17.01 0.13 4.56
C PHE A 273 -18.21 0.84 3.96
N ARG A 274 -19.41 0.29 4.15
CA ARG A 274 -20.67 0.96 3.79
C ARG A 274 -21.33 1.38 5.10
N VAL A 275 -21.49 2.68 5.30
CA VAL A 275 -21.93 3.20 6.60
C VAL A 275 -23.09 4.17 6.47
N SER A 276 -23.88 4.23 7.52
CA SER A 276 -24.90 5.26 7.73
C SER A 276 -24.67 5.87 9.12
N PRO A 277 -23.71 6.82 9.24
CA PRO A 277 -23.17 7.22 10.54
C PRO A 277 -24.22 7.76 11.51
N LEU A 278 -25.15 8.58 11.04
CA LEU A 278 -26.21 9.12 11.90
C LEU A 278 -27.12 8.01 12.44
N TYR A 279 -27.48 7.04 11.60
CA TYR A 279 -28.30 5.91 12.03
C TYR A 279 -27.58 5.02 13.05
N GLU A 280 -26.32 4.68 12.77
CA GLU A 280 -25.50 3.84 13.65
C GLU A 280 -25.27 4.50 15.02
N VAL A 281 -24.98 5.81 15.04
CA VAL A 281 -24.80 6.58 16.26
C VAL A 281 -26.10 6.68 17.06
N ALA A 282 -27.24 6.94 16.40
CA ALA A 282 -28.54 6.97 17.08
C ALA A 282 -28.84 5.63 17.76
N ILE A 283 -28.72 4.52 17.02
CA ILE A 283 -28.95 3.18 17.55
C ILE A 283 -27.99 2.84 18.70
N PHE A 284 -26.72 3.25 18.61
CA PHE A 284 -25.76 3.09 19.69
C PHE A 284 -26.23 3.79 20.98
N TYR A 285 -26.64 5.06 20.90
CA TYR A 285 -27.20 5.77 22.05
C TYR A 285 -28.46 5.11 22.59
N CYS A 286 -29.36 4.64 21.72
CA CYS A 286 -30.55 3.89 22.13
C CYS A 286 -30.21 2.61 22.90
N TYR A 287 -29.15 1.88 22.53
CA TYR A 287 -28.68 0.73 23.30
C TYR A 287 -28.03 1.12 24.64
N CYS A 288 -27.39 2.28 24.73
CA CYS A 288 -26.89 2.80 26.02
C CYS A 288 -28.04 3.05 27.01
N ILE A 289 -29.19 3.52 26.52
CA ILE A 289 -30.38 3.73 27.35
C ILE A 289 -30.98 2.40 27.86
N SER A 290 -30.79 1.29 27.13
CA SER A 290 -31.27 -0.05 27.52
C SER A 290 -30.36 -0.81 28.49
N ILE A 291 -29.20 -0.27 28.87
CA ILE A 291 -28.27 -0.87 29.86
C ILE A 291 -28.94 -1.27 31.18
N PRO A 292 -29.80 -0.42 31.80
CA PRO A 292 -30.40 -0.74 33.10
C PRO A 292 -31.20 -2.05 33.09
N SER A 293 -31.90 -2.35 31.99
CA SER A 293 -32.63 -3.62 31.83
C SER A 293 -31.73 -4.85 31.89
N ILE A 294 -30.57 -4.80 31.22
CA ILE A 294 -29.61 -5.92 31.20
C ILE A 294 -29.04 -6.15 32.60
N ILE A 295 -28.70 -5.07 33.31
CA ILE A 295 -28.20 -5.12 34.69
C ILE A 295 -29.26 -5.71 35.60
N TYR A 296 -30.48 -5.17 35.55
CA TYR A 296 -31.58 -5.64 36.36
C TYR A 296 -31.91 -7.11 36.08
N PHE A 297 -31.97 -7.51 34.81
CA PHE A 297 -32.14 -8.91 34.41
C PHE A 297 -31.11 -9.84 35.05
N CYS A 298 -29.83 -9.46 34.95
CA CYS A 298 -28.75 -10.25 35.55
C CYS A 298 -28.89 -10.37 37.08
N ILE A 299 -29.32 -9.31 37.76
CA ILE A 299 -29.50 -9.30 39.22
C ILE A 299 -30.66 -10.20 39.62
N PHE A 300 -31.86 -10.01 39.04
CA PHE A 300 -33.04 -10.74 39.50
C PHE A 300 -32.94 -12.23 39.13
N LEU A 301 -32.39 -12.55 37.96
CA LEU A 301 -32.22 -13.94 37.51
C LEU A 301 -31.45 -14.75 38.56
N GLU A 302 -30.43 -14.13 39.16
CA GLU A 302 -29.53 -14.76 40.11
C GLU A 302 -30.02 -14.68 41.57
N THR A 303 -30.60 -13.56 41.97
CA THR A 303 -30.96 -13.30 43.38
C THR A 303 -32.37 -13.74 43.75
N LYS A 304 -33.32 -13.66 42.81
CA LYS A 304 -34.73 -13.95 43.04
C LYS A 304 -35.19 -15.22 42.33
N PHE A 305 -34.86 -15.38 41.05
CA PHE A 305 -35.34 -16.50 40.24
C PHE A 305 -34.56 -17.81 40.48
N LEU A 306 -33.22 -17.78 40.48
CA LEU A 306 -32.40 -18.97 40.67
C LEU A 306 -32.72 -19.77 41.96
N PRO A 307 -33.00 -19.16 43.12
CA PRO A 307 -33.42 -19.89 44.32
C PRO A 307 -34.73 -20.67 44.12
N VAL A 308 -35.78 -20.03 43.60
CA VAL A 308 -37.09 -20.68 43.39
C VAL A 308 -37.03 -21.73 42.27
N TYR A 309 -36.20 -21.50 41.26
CA TYR A 309 -35.91 -22.50 40.22
C TYR A 309 -35.26 -23.77 40.81
N LYS A 310 -34.26 -23.61 41.69
CA LYS A 310 -33.61 -24.75 42.34
C LYS A 310 -34.56 -25.49 43.27
N GLU A 311 -35.41 -24.77 43.99
CA GLU A 311 -36.47 -25.35 44.85
C GLU A 311 -37.42 -26.23 44.03
N TYR A 312 -37.91 -25.72 42.89
CA TYR A 312 -38.76 -26.49 41.97
C TYR A 312 -38.08 -27.78 41.46
N TYR A 313 -36.86 -27.71 40.92
CA TYR A 313 -36.17 -28.90 40.43
C TYR A 313 -35.75 -29.87 41.54
N LYS A 314 -35.48 -29.37 42.75
CA LYS A 314 -35.23 -30.22 43.92
C LYS A 314 -36.50 -31.03 44.26
N ASN A 315 -37.66 -30.38 44.29
CA ASN A 315 -38.93 -31.05 44.57
C ASN A 315 -39.24 -32.11 43.50
N ILE A 316 -38.96 -31.85 42.22
CA ILE A 316 -39.14 -32.83 41.15
C ILE A 316 -38.16 -34.01 41.23
N CYS A 317 -36.88 -33.76 41.52
CA CYS A 317 -35.84 -34.79 41.41
C CYS A 317 -35.61 -35.61 42.69
N GLU A 318 -35.91 -35.06 43.88
CA GLU A 318 -35.55 -35.69 45.15
C GLU A 318 -36.77 -36.15 45.96
N THR A 319 -37.65 -35.25 46.41
CA THR A 319 -38.57 -35.56 47.52
C THR A 319 -39.95 -34.86 47.49
N GLY A 320 -40.35 -34.18 46.41
CA GLY A 320 -41.57 -33.37 46.40
C GLY A 320 -42.86 -34.16 46.12
N THR A 321 -43.92 -33.87 46.86
CA THR A 321 -45.30 -34.28 46.52
C THR A 321 -45.80 -33.51 45.30
N TYR A 322 -46.86 -33.99 44.64
CA TYR A 322 -47.45 -33.29 43.48
C TYR A 322 -47.85 -31.85 43.82
N ASP A 323 -48.47 -31.64 44.98
CA ASP A 323 -48.90 -30.31 45.44
C ASP A 323 -47.70 -29.39 45.68
N GLU A 324 -46.65 -29.87 46.35
CA GLU A 324 -45.40 -29.12 46.56
C GLU A 324 -44.69 -28.75 45.24
N ILE A 325 -44.72 -29.65 44.25
CA ILE A 325 -44.19 -29.37 42.91
C ILE A 325 -45.01 -28.29 42.22
N GLN A 326 -46.34 -28.36 42.31
CA GLN A 326 -47.24 -27.39 41.69
C GLN A 326 -47.13 -26.01 42.36
N GLU A 327 -47.03 -25.96 43.68
CA GLU A 327 -46.78 -24.72 44.43
C GLU A 327 -45.43 -24.11 44.06
N ALA A 328 -44.37 -24.92 43.99
CA ALA A 328 -43.05 -24.44 43.57
C ALA A 328 -43.05 -23.93 42.13
N LEU A 329 -43.76 -24.59 41.21
CA LEU A 329 -43.95 -24.16 39.83
C LEU A 329 -44.68 -22.81 39.76
N GLN A 330 -45.79 -22.66 40.48
CA GLN A 330 -46.54 -21.41 40.54
C GLN A 330 -45.71 -20.27 41.12
N LYS A 331 -44.99 -20.52 42.22
CA LYS A 331 -44.08 -19.56 42.85
C LYS A 331 -42.96 -19.12 41.90
N MET A 332 -42.32 -20.07 41.21
CA MET A 332 -41.29 -19.78 40.21
C MET A 332 -41.87 -18.94 39.06
N THR A 333 -43.00 -19.34 38.52
CA THR A 333 -43.68 -18.67 37.39
C THR A 333 -44.07 -17.24 37.78
N LYS A 334 -44.75 -17.07 38.92
CA LYS A 334 -45.16 -15.76 39.44
C LYS A 334 -43.96 -14.84 39.67
N THR A 335 -42.89 -15.35 40.29
CA THR A 335 -41.66 -14.57 40.53
C THR A 335 -41.08 -14.08 39.20
N LEU A 336 -41.00 -14.96 38.20
CA LEU A 336 -40.44 -14.60 36.91
C LEU A 336 -41.29 -13.54 36.18
N TYR A 337 -42.62 -13.69 36.17
CA TYR A 337 -43.53 -12.69 35.60
C TYR A 337 -43.40 -11.32 36.27
N GLN A 338 -43.45 -11.30 37.60
CA GLN A 338 -43.39 -10.06 38.37
C GLN A 338 -42.08 -9.31 38.13
N GLU A 339 -40.95 -10.01 38.13
CA GLU A 339 -39.66 -9.36 37.89
C GLU A 339 -39.50 -8.89 36.44
N ILE A 340 -39.96 -9.66 35.45
CA ILE A 340 -39.91 -9.21 34.05
C ILE A 340 -40.78 -7.97 33.85
N LEU A 341 -42.02 -7.97 34.34
CA LEU A 341 -42.94 -6.84 34.25
C LEU A 341 -42.37 -5.60 34.95
N TYR A 342 -41.83 -5.76 36.15
CA TYR A 342 -41.17 -4.67 36.86
C TYR A 342 -39.99 -4.10 36.06
N GLY A 343 -39.17 -4.96 35.46
CA GLY A 343 -38.08 -4.54 34.57
C GLY A 343 -38.60 -3.76 33.35
N MET A 344 -39.70 -4.22 32.74
CA MET A 344 -40.35 -3.55 31.60
C MET A 344 -40.87 -2.17 31.99
N GLU A 345 -41.61 -2.06 33.10
CA GLU A 345 -42.15 -0.79 33.60
C GLU A 345 -41.05 0.24 33.84
N TRP A 346 -40.00 -0.15 34.58
CA TRP A 346 -38.89 0.75 34.87
C TRP A 346 -38.13 1.18 33.63
N GLN A 347 -37.83 0.25 32.72
CA GLN A 347 -37.13 0.61 31.49
C GLN A 347 -38.00 1.46 30.57
N PHE A 348 -39.31 1.21 30.51
CA PHE A 348 -40.23 2.03 29.73
C PHE A 348 -40.23 3.48 30.26
N LEU A 349 -40.28 3.68 31.57
CA LEU A 349 -40.19 5.01 32.19
C LEU A 349 -38.87 5.72 31.86
N ILE A 350 -37.73 5.01 31.94
CA ILE A 350 -36.42 5.56 31.57
C ILE A 350 -36.42 5.96 30.09
N SER A 351 -36.88 5.06 29.22
CA SER A 351 -36.92 5.24 27.76
C SER A 351 -37.80 6.44 27.39
N LEU A 352 -38.99 6.54 27.97
CA LEU A 352 -39.91 7.66 27.79
C LEU A 352 -39.30 8.98 28.27
N SER A 353 -38.65 8.99 29.44
CA SER A 353 -37.99 10.18 29.99
C SER A 353 -36.91 10.71 29.06
N PHE A 354 -36.04 9.83 28.54
CA PHE A 354 -35.02 10.23 27.58
C PHE A 354 -35.61 10.66 26.24
N ALA A 355 -36.69 10.04 25.76
CA ALA A 355 -37.37 10.46 24.53
C ALA A 355 -37.95 11.87 24.65
N LEU A 356 -38.52 12.23 25.81
CA LEU A 356 -39.10 13.55 26.09
C LEU A 356 -38.01 14.64 26.23
N ILE A 357 -36.93 14.33 26.95
CA ILE A 357 -35.83 15.28 27.21
C ILE A 357 -34.85 15.36 26.01
N ALA A 358 -34.92 14.42 25.07
CA ALA A 358 -34.02 14.33 23.91
C ALA A 358 -33.87 15.67 23.17
N ASN A 359 -34.97 16.43 22.99
CA ASN A 359 -34.91 17.72 22.30
C ASN A 359 -33.95 18.70 23.00
N ALA A 360 -34.03 18.80 24.33
CA ALA A 360 -33.19 19.69 25.12
C ALA A 360 -31.72 19.25 25.07
N ILE A 361 -31.45 17.95 25.17
CA ILE A 361 -30.09 17.39 25.09
C ILE A 361 -29.49 17.66 23.71
N PHE A 362 -30.22 17.36 22.64
CA PHE A 362 -29.73 17.50 21.27
C PHE A 362 -29.52 18.97 20.90
N THR A 363 -30.41 19.87 21.34
CA THR A 363 -30.23 21.31 21.16
C THR A 363 -29.03 21.83 21.95
N TYR A 364 -28.81 21.37 23.18
CA TYR A 364 -27.69 21.82 24.02
C TYR A 364 -26.32 21.43 23.43
N PHE A 365 -26.22 20.25 22.81
CA PHE A 365 -24.98 19.77 22.19
C PHE A 365 -24.88 20.09 20.69
N ASP A 366 -25.80 20.89 20.14
CA ASP A 366 -25.87 21.26 18.71
C ASP A 366 -25.80 20.03 17.78
N MET A 367 -26.59 19.00 18.10
CA MET A 367 -26.66 17.75 17.36
C MET A 367 -27.69 17.82 16.23
N ASP A 368 -27.45 17.03 15.17
CA ASP A 368 -28.29 16.96 13.97
C ASP A 368 -29.76 16.60 14.31
N ILE A 369 -30.71 17.30 13.70
CA ILE A 369 -32.16 17.09 13.91
C ILE A 369 -32.61 15.72 13.39
N TYR A 370 -32.02 15.24 12.30
CA TYR A 370 -32.31 13.89 11.79
C TYR A 370 -31.83 12.81 12.77
N LEU A 371 -30.71 13.04 13.47
CA LEU A 371 -30.25 12.16 14.53
C LEU A 371 -31.26 12.10 15.70
N LEU A 372 -31.87 13.24 16.05
CA LEU A 372 -32.90 13.31 17.08
C LEU A 372 -34.13 12.46 16.72
N ASP A 373 -34.61 12.55 15.48
CA ASP A 373 -35.77 11.78 15.01
C ASP A 373 -35.50 10.27 15.04
N LEU A 374 -34.32 9.86 14.56
CA LEU A 374 -33.87 8.47 14.63
C LEU A 374 -33.75 7.97 16.07
N PHE A 375 -33.21 8.79 16.96
CA PHE A 375 -33.05 8.45 18.37
C PHE A 375 -34.39 8.23 19.08
N ARG A 376 -35.39 9.10 18.84
CA ARG A 376 -36.72 8.99 19.46
C ARG A 376 -37.42 7.67 19.12
N ILE A 377 -37.40 7.28 17.85
CA ILE A 377 -37.97 6.00 17.41
C ILE A 377 -37.10 4.83 17.89
N GLY A 378 -35.77 4.98 17.73
CA GLY A 378 -34.78 3.97 18.08
C GLY A 378 -34.83 3.54 19.54
N ILE A 379 -35.10 4.44 20.49
CA ILE A 379 -35.22 4.13 21.92
C ILE A 379 -36.25 3.02 22.17
N PHE A 380 -37.43 3.12 21.55
CA PHE A 380 -38.49 2.12 21.74
C PHE A 380 -38.18 0.82 21.00
N SER A 381 -37.46 0.90 19.87
CA SER A 381 -36.97 -0.27 19.15
C SER A 381 -35.96 -1.07 19.97
N THR A 382 -34.95 -0.40 20.54
CA THR A 382 -33.92 -1.05 21.37
C THR A 382 -34.50 -1.54 22.70
N TYR A 383 -35.51 -0.85 23.26
CA TYR A 383 -36.30 -1.35 24.38
C TYR A 383 -36.90 -2.73 24.05
N CYS A 384 -37.68 -2.84 22.97
CA CYS A 384 -38.30 -4.10 22.57
C CYS A 384 -37.26 -5.18 22.26
N ALA A 385 -36.22 -4.85 21.49
CA ALA A 385 -35.14 -5.78 21.15
C ALA A 385 -34.41 -6.31 22.40
N THR A 386 -34.23 -5.48 23.43
CA THR A 386 -33.60 -5.90 24.69
C THR A 386 -34.46 -6.92 25.42
N PHE A 387 -35.78 -6.73 25.45
CA PHE A 387 -36.67 -7.72 26.07
C PHE A 387 -36.83 -8.99 25.23
N VAL A 388 -36.74 -8.91 23.90
CA VAL A 388 -36.61 -10.11 23.05
C VAL A 388 -35.36 -10.91 23.43
N SER A 389 -34.22 -10.25 23.65
CA SER A 389 -32.97 -10.89 24.14
C SER A 389 -33.19 -11.65 25.45
N ILE A 390 -33.88 -10.99 26.40
CA ILE A 390 -34.21 -11.57 27.71
C ILE A 390 -35.10 -12.81 27.54
N MET A 391 -36.13 -12.72 26.70
CA MET A 391 -37.04 -13.84 26.43
C MET A 391 -36.34 -15.03 25.77
N VAL A 392 -35.52 -14.78 24.75
CA VAL A 392 -34.70 -15.84 24.12
C VAL A 392 -33.78 -16.49 25.16
N THR A 393 -33.17 -15.71 26.05
CA THR A 393 -32.33 -16.23 27.13
C THR A 393 -33.12 -17.11 28.09
N ILE A 394 -34.34 -16.71 28.47
CA ILE A 394 -35.21 -17.50 29.34
C ILE A 394 -35.67 -18.80 28.65
N PHE A 395 -36.07 -18.75 27.38
CA PHE A 395 -36.41 -19.98 26.63
C PHE A 395 -35.23 -20.95 26.60
N LEU A 396 -34.02 -20.46 26.34
CA LEU A 396 -32.80 -21.28 26.40
C LEU A 396 -32.50 -21.80 27.80
N TYR A 397 -32.85 -21.06 28.85
CA TYR A 397 -32.69 -21.49 30.25
C TYR A 397 -33.54 -22.75 30.55
N PHE A 398 -34.74 -22.84 29.98
CA PHE A 398 -35.63 -24.00 30.06
C PHE A 398 -35.42 -25.04 28.93
N ASP A 399 -34.34 -24.92 28.14
CA ASP A 399 -34.05 -25.74 26.94
C ASP A 399 -35.14 -25.73 25.85
N LEU A 400 -35.96 -24.68 25.81
CA LEU A 400 -37.00 -24.45 24.80
C LEU A 400 -36.43 -23.90 23.48
N ARG A 401 -35.64 -24.76 22.82
CA ARG A 401 -34.85 -24.39 21.63
C ARG A 401 -35.72 -24.07 20.41
N ILE A 402 -36.89 -24.70 20.26
CA ILE A 402 -37.78 -24.46 19.11
C ILE A 402 -38.39 -23.05 19.20
N GLN A 403 -38.87 -22.67 20.38
CA GLN A 403 -39.44 -21.36 20.67
C GLN A 403 -38.38 -20.27 20.49
N ALA A 404 -37.19 -20.47 21.07
CA ALA A 404 -36.06 -19.56 20.90
C ALA A 404 -35.67 -19.38 19.42
N MET A 405 -35.67 -20.47 18.63
CA MET A 405 -35.40 -20.40 17.20
C MET A 405 -36.50 -19.68 16.43
N GLY A 406 -37.77 -19.96 16.74
CA GLY A 406 -38.92 -19.30 16.12
C GLY A 406 -38.90 -17.79 16.33
N ILE A 407 -38.71 -17.34 17.57
CA ILE A 407 -38.58 -15.91 17.91
C ILE A 407 -37.38 -15.26 17.21
N SER A 408 -36.22 -15.92 17.22
CA SER A 408 -35.01 -15.40 16.57
C SER A 408 -35.17 -15.30 15.05
N SER A 409 -35.85 -16.28 14.45
CA SER A 409 -36.15 -16.28 13.00
C SER A 409 -37.13 -15.17 12.66
N PHE A 410 -38.20 -15.04 13.45
CA PHE A 410 -39.21 -13.99 13.25
C PHE A 410 -38.57 -12.60 13.37
N LEU A 411 -37.70 -12.38 14.37
CA LEU A 411 -36.94 -11.14 14.48
C LEU A 411 -36.15 -10.86 13.21
N LEU A 412 -35.37 -11.83 12.73
CA LEU A 412 -34.55 -11.65 11.54
C LEU A 412 -35.38 -11.28 10.31
N PHE A 413 -36.38 -12.09 9.98
CA PHE A 413 -37.13 -11.90 8.74
C PHE A 413 -38.03 -10.66 8.80
N SER A 414 -38.71 -10.42 9.93
CA SER A 414 -39.51 -9.20 10.09
C SER A 414 -38.64 -7.94 10.07
N ASN A 415 -37.44 -7.98 10.67
CA ASN A 415 -36.55 -6.83 10.71
C ASN A 415 -35.97 -6.49 9.34
N LEU A 416 -35.56 -7.50 8.56
CA LEU A 416 -35.14 -7.29 7.17
C LEU A 416 -36.29 -6.77 6.31
N LEU A 417 -37.48 -7.37 6.41
CA LEU A 417 -38.66 -7.01 5.61
C LEU A 417 -39.16 -5.60 5.92
N PHE A 418 -39.43 -5.29 7.17
CA PHE A 418 -39.98 -3.99 7.54
C PHE A 418 -38.95 -2.88 7.34
N THR A 419 -37.68 -3.09 7.67
CA THR A 419 -36.65 -2.09 7.38
C THR A 419 -36.55 -1.82 5.87
N TYR A 420 -36.61 -2.87 5.04
CA TYR A 420 -36.65 -2.70 3.58
C TYR A 420 -37.86 -1.85 3.12
N VAL A 421 -39.07 -2.19 3.58
CA VAL A 421 -40.31 -1.50 3.19
C VAL A 421 -40.30 -0.05 3.63
N PHE A 422 -40.00 0.24 4.90
CA PHE A 422 -40.03 1.61 5.41
C PHE A 422 -38.88 2.47 4.87
N SER A 423 -37.69 1.91 4.65
CA SER A 423 -36.60 2.65 3.98
C SER A 423 -36.94 3.00 2.52
N LYS A 424 -37.79 2.22 1.84
CA LYS A 424 -38.28 2.56 0.49
C LYS A 424 -39.36 3.65 0.48
N LEU A 425 -40.16 3.78 1.54
CA LEU A 425 -41.20 4.80 1.65
C LEU A 425 -40.63 6.22 1.84
N GLY A 426 -39.39 6.33 2.33
CA GLY A 426 -38.66 7.59 2.39
C GLY A 426 -37.81 7.72 3.65
N LYS A 427 -36.90 8.70 3.66
CA LYS A 427 -35.94 8.92 4.76
C LYS A 427 -36.63 9.20 6.11
N GLN A 428 -37.81 9.81 6.09
CA GLN A 428 -38.61 10.12 7.29
C GLN A 428 -39.09 8.88 8.06
N TYR A 429 -39.21 7.73 7.39
CA TYR A 429 -39.68 6.48 7.99
C TYR A 429 -38.53 5.57 8.47
N THR A 430 -37.29 6.03 8.36
CA THR A 430 -36.11 5.28 8.80
C THR A 430 -36.20 4.98 10.29
N GLY A 431 -35.92 3.73 10.69
CA GLY A 431 -36.03 3.28 12.09
C GLY A 431 -37.39 2.70 12.49
N ILE A 432 -38.49 3.05 11.81
CA ILE A 432 -39.84 2.49 12.09
C ILE A 432 -39.88 0.98 11.81
N GLY A 433 -39.21 0.54 10.75
CA GLY A 433 -39.13 -0.89 10.43
C GLY A 433 -38.51 -1.71 11.56
N PHE A 434 -37.44 -1.20 12.18
CA PHE A 434 -36.81 -1.83 13.33
C PHE A 434 -37.71 -1.83 14.57
N PHE A 435 -38.44 -0.73 14.81
CA PHE A 435 -39.42 -0.65 15.89
C PHE A 435 -40.50 -1.72 15.75
N LEU A 436 -41.18 -1.77 14.59
CA LEU A 436 -42.28 -2.70 14.35
C LEU A 436 -41.83 -4.16 14.39
N ALA A 437 -40.67 -4.48 13.79
CA ALA A 437 -40.11 -5.82 13.87
C ALA A 437 -39.86 -6.26 15.31
N SER A 438 -39.19 -5.41 16.09
CA SER A 438 -38.84 -5.71 17.49
C SER A 438 -40.09 -5.77 18.37
N PHE A 439 -41.05 -4.86 18.18
CA PHE A 439 -42.31 -4.82 18.92
C PHE A 439 -43.16 -6.06 18.67
N LEU A 440 -43.37 -6.45 17.41
CA LEU A 440 -44.14 -7.65 17.06
C LEU A 440 -43.45 -8.93 17.54
N THR A 441 -42.12 -9.00 17.41
CA THR A 441 -41.33 -10.12 17.96
C THR A 441 -41.49 -10.20 19.48
N PHE A 442 -41.47 -9.06 20.16
CA PHE A 442 -41.63 -9.01 21.60
C PHE A 442 -43.04 -9.44 22.04
N ALA A 443 -44.09 -8.95 21.37
CA ALA A 443 -45.46 -9.35 21.61
C ALA A 443 -45.66 -10.87 21.42
N LEU A 444 -45.10 -11.44 20.34
CA LEU A 444 -45.09 -12.88 20.12
C LEU A 444 -44.34 -13.63 21.22
N SER A 445 -43.21 -13.12 21.69
CA SER A 445 -42.43 -13.73 22.77
C SER A 445 -43.23 -13.80 24.07
N ILE A 446 -43.91 -12.70 24.44
CA ILE A 446 -44.81 -12.66 25.61
C ILE A 446 -45.97 -13.63 25.43
N PHE A 447 -46.55 -13.73 24.23
CA PHE A 447 -47.66 -14.63 23.97
C PHE A 447 -47.30 -16.11 24.17
N PHE A 448 -46.08 -16.52 23.76
CA PHE A 448 -45.62 -17.90 23.98
C PHE A 448 -45.17 -18.18 25.42
N PHE A 449 -44.88 -17.14 26.20
CA PHE A 449 -44.27 -17.26 27.51
C PHE A 449 -45.11 -18.03 28.56
N PRO A 450 -46.44 -17.86 28.69
CA PRO A 450 -47.26 -18.64 29.62
C PRO A 450 -47.28 -20.13 29.31
N ARG A 451 -47.37 -20.48 28.03
CA ARG A 451 -47.47 -21.86 27.55
C ARG A 451 -46.25 -22.71 27.93
N VAL A 452 -45.11 -22.07 28.19
CA VAL A 452 -43.91 -22.73 28.71
C VAL A 452 -44.18 -23.44 30.03
N PHE A 453 -44.97 -22.81 30.91
CA PHE A 453 -45.16 -23.27 32.29
C PHE A 453 -46.32 -24.25 32.43
N GLU A 454 -47.32 -24.20 31.53
CA GLU A 454 -48.49 -25.09 31.55
C GLU A 454 -48.09 -26.56 31.46
N GLU A 455 -47.15 -26.90 30.57
CA GLU A 455 -46.69 -28.27 30.36
C GLU A 455 -45.33 -28.57 31.01
N LEU A 456 -44.77 -27.66 31.83
CA LEU A 456 -43.38 -27.78 32.30
C LEU A 456 -43.16 -29.03 33.16
N ASN A 457 -44.11 -29.36 34.04
CA ASN A 457 -44.05 -30.58 34.86
C ASN A 457 -44.02 -31.83 33.98
N TYR A 458 -44.95 -31.92 33.02
CA TYR A 458 -45.05 -33.02 32.08
C TYR A 458 -43.79 -33.15 31.23
N ASN A 459 -43.32 -32.03 30.68
CA ASN A 459 -42.14 -31.99 29.81
C ASN A 459 -40.86 -32.39 30.56
N THR A 460 -40.74 -31.98 31.81
CA THR A 460 -39.59 -32.32 32.65
C THR A 460 -39.58 -33.80 33.00
N MET A 461 -40.73 -34.39 33.37
CA MET A 461 -40.81 -35.79 33.80
C MET A 461 -40.83 -36.80 32.65
N PHE A 462 -41.58 -36.52 31.58
CA PHE A 462 -41.87 -37.51 30.53
C PHE A 462 -41.12 -37.25 29.22
N TRP A 463 -40.88 -35.98 28.86
CA TRP A 463 -40.29 -35.62 27.57
C TRP A 463 -38.76 -35.68 27.57
N GLN A 464 -38.11 -35.66 28.73
CA GLN A 464 -36.64 -35.76 28.85
C GLN A 464 -36.08 -37.18 28.61
N ASN A 465 -36.91 -38.19 28.34
CA ASN A 465 -36.50 -39.59 28.34
C ASN A 465 -35.99 -40.17 27.00
N PHE A 466 -35.50 -39.34 26.07
CA PHE A 466 -34.79 -39.86 24.88
C PHE A 466 -33.29 -39.60 24.98
N LYS A 467 -32.50 -40.69 24.90
CA LYS A 467 -31.05 -40.66 24.66
C LYS A 467 -30.74 -39.77 23.46
N TYR A 468 -30.54 -38.47 23.68
CA TYR A 468 -29.98 -37.59 22.67
C TYR A 468 -28.59 -38.14 22.34
N GLN A 469 -28.43 -38.68 21.13
CA GLN A 469 -27.15 -39.19 20.69
C GLN A 469 -26.18 -38.03 20.46
N ILE A 470 -25.49 -37.63 21.52
CA ILE A 470 -24.43 -36.63 21.47
C ILE A 470 -23.24 -37.26 20.72
N GLY A 471 -22.92 -36.65 19.59
CA GLY A 471 -21.84 -37.08 18.72
C GLY A 471 -22.19 -38.26 17.81
N ASN A 472 -21.45 -38.33 16.69
CA ASN A 472 -21.43 -39.48 15.80
C ASN A 472 -19.97 -39.89 15.55
N LYS A 473 -19.74 -41.09 15.01
CA LYS A 473 -18.42 -41.58 14.60
C LYS A 473 -17.69 -40.56 13.71
N PHE A 474 -18.42 -39.89 12.81
CA PHE A 474 -17.89 -38.80 11.98
C PHE A 474 -17.38 -37.61 12.82
N LEU A 475 -18.22 -37.01 13.68
CA LEU A 475 -17.83 -35.85 14.49
C LEU A 475 -16.69 -36.17 15.47
N ARG A 476 -16.67 -37.39 16.03
CA ARG A 476 -15.55 -37.83 16.88
C ARG A 476 -14.24 -37.96 16.09
N LYS A 477 -14.29 -38.51 14.87
CA LYS A 477 -13.15 -38.55 13.96
C LYS A 477 -12.71 -37.14 13.56
N PHE A 478 -13.65 -36.25 13.24
CA PHE A 478 -13.37 -34.86 12.89
C PHE A 478 -12.70 -34.10 14.04
N ALA A 479 -13.22 -34.21 15.26
CA ALA A 479 -12.59 -33.62 16.43
C ALA A 479 -11.15 -34.16 16.64
N LYS A 480 -10.95 -35.48 16.48
CA LYS A 480 -9.59 -36.08 16.55
C LYS A 480 -8.67 -35.60 15.42
N LEU A 481 -9.20 -35.37 14.21
CA LEU A 481 -8.43 -34.83 13.09
C LEU A 481 -7.98 -33.38 13.37
N MET A 482 -8.89 -32.56 13.92
CA MET A 482 -8.57 -31.19 14.35
C MET A 482 -7.50 -31.18 15.45
N GLU A 483 -7.53 -32.13 16.38
CA GLU A 483 -6.49 -32.27 17.42
C GLU A 483 -5.09 -32.54 16.83
N LYS A 484 -5.00 -33.32 15.74
CA LYS A 484 -3.75 -33.59 15.01
C LYS A 484 -3.20 -32.39 14.23
N LYS A 485 -3.66 -31.17 14.52
CA LYS A 485 -3.22 -29.91 13.89
C LYS A 485 -3.50 -29.85 12.38
N PHE A 486 -4.45 -30.63 11.87
CA PHE A 486 -4.88 -30.59 10.46
C PHE A 486 -5.32 -29.19 10.01
N TYR A 487 -5.87 -28.40 10.94
CA TYR A 487 -6.23 -27.01 10.70
C TYR A 487 -5.05 -26.13 10.25
N ILE A 488 -3.80 -26.46 10.62
CA ILE A 488 -2.61 -25.73 10.15
C ILE A 488 -2.44 -25.91 8.64
N LEU A 489 -2.58 -27.15 8.15
CA LEU A 489 -2.46 -27.47 6.73
C LEU A 489 -3.60 -26.82 5.92
N LEU A 490 -4.82 -26.82 6.48
CA LEU A 490 -5.96 -26.11 5.92
C LEU A 490 -5.74 -24.59 5.88
N THR A 491 -5.16 -24.02 6.94
CA THR A 491 -4.82 -22.59 6.97
C THR A 491 -3.76 -22.22 5.93
N LEU A 492 -2.70 -23.02 5.78
CA LEU A 492 -1.66 -22.81 4.77
C LEU A 492 -2.23 -22.91 3.36
N SER A 493 -3.08 -23.92 3.10
CA SER A 493 -3.76 -24.07 1.81
C SER A 493 -4.67 -22.88 1.49
N CYS A 494 -5.46 -22.41 2.46
CA CYS A 494 -6.30 -21.22 2.27
C CYS A 494 -5.47 -19.95 2.06
N LEU A 495 -4.35 -19.79 2.77
CA LEU A 495 -3.42 -18.67 2.55
C LEU A 495 -2.83 -18.70 1.14
N LEU A 496 -2.49 -19.86 0.60
CA LEU A 496 -2.01 -20.00 -0.78
C LEU A 496 -3.12 -19.72 -1.82
N LEU A 497 -4.35 -20.16 -1.57
CA LEU A 497 -5.48 -19.93 -2.47
C LEU A 497 -5.94 -18.47 -2.51
N PHE A 498 -5.92 -17.78 -1.36
CA PHE A 498 -6.41 -16.41 -1.24
C PHE A 498 -5.29 -15.35 -1.23
N GLY A 499 -4.05 -15.76 -1.05
CA GLY A 499 -2.85 -14.93 -1.15
C GLY A 499 -2.44 -14.73 -2.60
N SER A 500 -3.18 -13.88 -3.32
CA SER A 500 -2.74 -13.42 -4.63
C SER A 500 -1.47 -12.58 -4.44
N CYS A 501 -0.30 -13.10 -4.81
CA CYS A 501 0.92 -12.33 -5.00
C CYS A 501 0.76 -11.39 -6.21
N ILE A 502 -0.06 -10.35 -6.06
CA ILE A 502 -0.12 -9.26 -7.03
C ILE A 502 0.63 -8.11 -6.39
N SER A 503 1.83 -7.81 -6.91
CA SER A 503 2.52 -6.57 -6.58
C SER A 503 1.63 -5.42 -7.05
N TYR A 504 0.95 -4.78 -6.09
CA TYR A 504 0.10 -3.60 -6.34
C TYR A 504 0.92 -2.39 -6.80
N TYR A 505 2.23 -2.42 -6.55
CA TYR A 505 3.18 -1.40 -6.92
C TYR A 505 4.03 -1.87 -8.11
N ASP A 506 4.31 -0.96 -9.03
CA ASP A 506 5.30 -1.19 -10.07
C ASP A 506 6.74 -1.13 -9.50
N ALA A 507 7.73 -1.35 -10.37
CA ALA A 507 9.14 -1.35 -10.00
C ALA A 507 9.63 0.02 -9.46
N ASN A 508 8.94 1.10 -9.81
CA ASN A 508 9.23 2.46 -9.37
C ASN A 508 8.47 2.83 -8.09
N GLY A 509 7.66 1.91 -7.58
CA GLY A 509 6.92 2.09 -6.34
C GLY A 509 5.60 2.83 -6.49
N PHE A 510 5.07 2.99 -7.71
CA PHE A 510 3.76 3.59 -7.93
C PHE A 510 2.65 2.53 -7.88
N HIS A 511 1.59 2.86 -7.15
CA HIS A 511 0.42 2.01 -7.07
C HIS A 511 -0.33 2.03 -8.40
N ARG A 512 -0.46 0.88 -9.05
CA ARG A 512 -0.95 0.74 -10.44
C ARG A 512 -2.34 1.32 -10.72
N LYS A 513 -3.17 1.55 -9.69
CA LYS A 513 -4.51 2.12 -9.82
C LYS A 513 -4.65 3.57 -9.36
N THR A 514 -3.80 4.01 -8.42
CA THR A 514 -3.94 5.35 -7.84
C THR A 514 -2.85 6.30 -8.32
N GLY A 515 -1.77 5.79 -8.90
CA GLY A 515 -0.64 6.61 -9.34
C GLY A 515 0.16 7.23 -8.19
N HIS A 516 -0.09 6.83 -6.95
CA HIS A 516 0.67 7.31 -5.78
C HIS A 516 1.92 6.47 -5.58
N ASN A 517 3.06 7.12 -5.36
CA ASN A 517 4.31 6.46 -5.03
C ASN A 517 4.34 6.08 -3.54
N TRP A 518 4.72 4.85 -3.22
CA TRP A 518 4.75 4.36 -1.83
C TRP A 518 5.79 5.08 -0.96
N HIS A 519 6.85 5.65 -1.55
CA HIS A 519 7.89 6.37 -0.81
C HIS A 519 7.48 7.79 -0.42
N SER A 520 6.80 8.51 -1.31
CA SER A 520 6.42 9.91 -1.13
C SER A 520 4.96 10.09 -0.67
N MET A 521 4.14 9.05 -0.83
CA MET A 521 2.68 9.06 -0.65
C MET A 521 1.93 10.07 -1.54
N GLY A 522 2.59 10.67 -2.52
CA GLY A 522 2.03 11.59 -3.51
C GLY A 522 2.12 11.03 -4.94
N VAL A 523 1.67 11.83 -5.91
CA VAL A 523 1.74 11.46 -7.35
C VAL A 523 3.14 11.53 -7.94
N TYR A 524 4.13 12.03 -7.19
CA TYR A 524 5.54 12.10 -7.58
C TYR A 524 6.39 11.18 -6.70
N ASP A 525 7.44 10.56 -7.22
CA ASP A 525 8.41 9.78 -6.46
C ASP A 525 9.34 10.67 -5.61
N LYS A 526 10.31 10.05 -4.92
CA LYS A 526 11.32 10.75 -4.10
C LYS A 526 12.21 11.70 -4.91
N ASP A 527 12.33 11.48 -6.22
CA ASP A 527 13.17 12.26 -7.12
C ASP A 527 12.34 13.34 -7.85
N GLY A 528 11.04 13.42 -7.55
CA GLY A 528 10.11 14.45 -8.04
C GLY A 528 9.42 14.10 -9.35
N PHE A 529 9.45 12.84 -9.81
CA PHE A 529 8.85 12.38 -11.07
C PHE A 529 7.53 11.66 -10.86
N ASP A 530 6.55 11.87 -11.72
CA ASP A 530 5.26 11.18 -11.67
C ASP A 530 5.36 9.73 -12.18
N MET A 531 4.23 9.02 -12.17
CA MET A 531 4.15 7.63 -12.66
C MET A 531 4.59 7.50 -14.13
N ASP A 532 4.48 8.57 -14.92
CA ASP A 532 4.88 8.63 -16.32
C ASP A 532 6.34 9.11 -16.50
N GLY A 533 7.05 9.41 -15.41
CA GLY A 533 8.45 9.83 -15.42
C GLY A 533 8.68 11.34 -15.61
N TYR A 534 7.69 12.19 -15.34
CA TYR A 534 7.78 13.65 -15.50
C TYR A 534 7.68 14.41 -14.17
N THR A 535 8.47 15.47 -14.04
CA THR A 535 8.42 16.39 -12.90
C THR A 535 7.13 17.21 -12.86
N GLN A 536 6.87 17.90 -11.75
CA GLN A 536 5.75 18.86 -11.64
C GLN A 536 5.76 19.94 -12.74
N ALA A 537 6.95 20.29 -13.25
CA ALA A 537 7.13 21.21 -14.37
C ALA A 537 6.92 20.55 -15.75
N GLY A 538 6.56 19.26 -15.79
CA GLY A 538 6.30 18.49 -17.01
C GLY A 538 7.56 18.07 -17.76
N MET A 539 8.71 17.97 -17.08
CA MET A 539 10.00 17.58 -17.68
C MET A 539 10.43 16.20 -17.22
N ASP A 540 10.93 15.36 -18.12
CA ASP A 540 11.54 14.08 -17.79
C ASP A 540 12.95 14.24 -17.17
N LYS A 541 13.59 13.12 -16.82
CA LYS A 541 14.96 13.10 -16.25
C LYS A 541 16.02 13.74 -17.15
N LYS A 542 15.74 13.90 -18.44
CA LYS A 542 16.67 14.42 -19.46
C LYS A 542 16.31 15.87 -19.87
N GLY A 543 15.26 16.46 -19.28
CA GLY A 543 14.84 17.83 -19.53
C GLY A 543 13.85 17.98 -20.70
N PHE A 544 13.35 16.89 -21.27
CA PHE A 544 12.34 16.93 -22.32
C PHE A 544 10.94 17.08 -21.74
N ASN A 545 10.12 17.90 -22.38
CA ASN A 545 8.69 17.95 -22.10
C ASN A 545 7.92 16.90 -22.91
N LYS A 546 6.61 16.76 -22.63
CA LYS A 546 5.71 15.83 -23.35
C LYS A 546 5.59 16.08 -24.88
N LYS A 547 6.17 17.15 -25.40
CA LYS A 547 6.26 17.47 -26.85
C LYS A 547 7.66 17.20 -27.42
N HIS A 548 8.51 16.47 -26.71
CA HIS A 548 9.88 16.14 -27.11
C HIS A 548 10.78 17.37 -27.30
N TRP A 549 10.44 18.48 -26.65
CA TRP A 549 11.26 19.69 -26.65
C TRP A 549 12.08 19.77 -25.36
N ASN A 550 13.40 19.89 -25.47
CA ASN A 550 14.29 19.99 -24.34
C ASN A 550 14.27 21.41 -23.77
N MET A 551 13.78 21.54 -22.55
CA MET A 551 13.60 22.83 -21.88
C MET A 551 14.93 23.44 -21.41
N LEU A 552 15.97 22.62 -21.25
CA LEU A 552 17.29 23.07 -20.78
C LEU A 552 18.12 23.67 -21.93
N THR A 553 18.19 22.99 -23.08
CA THR A 553 18.93 23.46 -24.26
C THR A 553 18.11 24.38 -25.15
N LYS A 554 16.79 24.46 -24.92
CA LYS A 554 15.81 25.15 -25.79
C LYS A 554 15.89 24.65 -27.23
N SER A 555 15.98 23.33 -27.42
CA SER A 555 16.02 22.69 -28.72
C SER A 555 15.38 21.30 -28.67
N TYR A 556 15.30 20.60 -29.81
CA TYR A 556 14.88 19.19 -29.85
C TYR A 556 15.94 18.21 -29.32
N TYR A 557 17.12 18.71 -28.91
CA TYR A 557 18.26 17.89 -28.53
C TYR A 557 18.68 18.19 -27.09
N ASP A 558 19.21 17.20 -26.37
CA ASP A 558 19.84 17.40 -25.06
C ASP A 558 21.26 17.98 -25.20
N TYR A 559 21.97 18.15 -24.07
CA TYR A 559 23.34 18.67 -24.07
C TYR A 559 24.36 17.74 -24.75
N ALA A 560 24.04 16.45 -24.85
CA ALA A 560 24.84 15.45 -25.54
C ALA A 560 24.49 15.37 -27.04
N GLY A 561 23.53 16.18 -27.52
CA GLY A 561 23.14 16.25 -28.92
C GLY A 561 22.15 15.18 -29.36
N PHE A 562 21.53 14.45 -28.43
CA PHE A 562 20.51 13.44 -28.72
C PHE A 562 19.11 14.01 -28.62
N ASP A 563 18.23 13.62 -29.55
CA ASP A 563 16.80 13.92 -29.43
C ASP A 563 16.09 12.96 -28.44
N TYR A 564 14.78 13.16 -28.28
CA TYR A 564 13.97 12.32 -27.39
C TYR A 564 14.00 10.83 -27.76
N GLU A 565 14.17 10.51 -29.05
CA GLU A 565 14.26 9.12 -29.56
C GLU A 565 15.68 8.54 -29.44
N GLY A 566 16.63 9.33 -28.95
CA GLY A 566 18.03 8.92 -28.82
C GLY A 566 18.81 9.01 -30.11
N ILE A 567 18.39 9.82 -31.08
CA ILE A 567 19.12 10.07 -32.33
C ILE A 567 20.01 11.30 -32.17
N HIS A 568 21.31 11.12 -32.42
CA HIS A 568 22.30 12.19 -32.35
C HIS A 568 22.19 13.14 -33.54
N LYS A 569 22.25 14.45 -33.28
CA LYS A 569 22.02 15.52 -34.25
C LYS A 569 22.95 15.46 -35.47
N ASP A 570 24.21 15.06 -35.29
CA ASP A 570 25.23 15.09 -36.34
C ASP A 570 25.36 13.76 -37.09
N THR A 571 25.38 12.64 -36.36
CA THR A 571 25.55 11.30 -36.95
C THR A 571 24.26 10.73 -37.53
N LYS A 572 23.09 11.27 -37.14
CA LYS A 572 21.75 10.75 -37.46
C LYS A 572 21.55 9.29 -37.06
N LYS A 573 22.31 8.83 -36.05
CA LYS A 573 22.27 7.46 -35.52
C LYS A 573 22.00 7.50 -34.02
N THR A 574 21.79 6.33 -33.42
CA THR A 574 21.54 6.19 -31.97
C THR A 574 22.80 6.38 -31.10
N TYR A 575 23.89 6.90 -31.68
CA TYR A 575 25.18 7.08 -31.03
C TYR A 575 25.92 8.30 -31.61
N ASP A 576 26.80 8.90 -30.82
CA ASP A 576 27.65 10.04 -31.19
C ASP A 576 28.85 9.63 -32.07
N GLU A 577 29.71 10.56 -32.45
CA GLU A 577 30.88 10.26 -33.29
C GLU A 577 31.89 9.29 -32.64
N ARG A 578 31.87 9.18 -31.30
CA ARG A 578 32.72 8.27 -30.53
C ARG A 578 32.05 6.91 -30.28
N GLY A 579 30.79 6.76 -30.69
CA GLY A 579 30.01 5.54 -30.54
C GLY A 579 29.24 5.41 -29.23
N PHE A 580 29.15 6.47 -28.41
CA PHE A 580 28.34 6.46 -27.20
C PHE A 580 26.88 6.72 -27.50
N ASP A 581 25.99 5.92 -26.93
CA ASP A 581 24.55 6.14 -26.99
C ASP A 581 24.07 7.18 -25.96
N ILE A 582 22.77 7.45 -25.97
CA ILE A 582 22.12 8.40 -25.03
C ILE A 582 22.28 8.00 -23.54
N ASN A 583 22.73 6.77 -23.25
CA ASN A 583 22.99 6.30 -21.89
C ASN A 583 24.51 6.21 -21.60
N GLN A 584 25.35 6.83 -22.43
CA GLN A 584 26.81 6.84 -22.31
C GLN A 584 27.44 5.45 -22.42
N HIS A 585 26.78 4.52 -23.12
CA HIS A 585 27.31 3.20 -23.40
C HIS A 585 27.84 3.14 -24.84
N ASN A 586 29.05 2.60 -25.02
CA ASN A 586 29.68 2.54 -26.33
C ASN A 586 29.17 1.34 -27.15
N VAL A 587 28.53 1.61 -28.28
CA VAL A 587 27.91 0.61 -29.15
C VAL A 587 28.96 -0.25 -29.87
N PHE A 588 30.16 0.26 -30.10
CA PHE A 588 31.21 -0.47 -30.82
C PHE A 588 31.97 -1.47 -29.93
N THR A 589 32.26 -1.10 -28.68
CA THR A 589 32.98 -1.97 -27.75
C THR A 589 32.04 -2.80 -26.87
N ASN A 590 30.76 -2.45 -26.83
CA ASN A 590 29.77 -2.97 -25.89
C ASN A 590 30.22 -2.81 -24.42
N THR A 591 30.86 -1.68 -24.12
CA THR A 591 31.31 -1.30 -22.77
C THR A 591 31.10 0.20 -22.53
N ALA A 592 31.40 0.67 -21.32
CA ALA A 592 31.42 2.11 -20.99
C ALA A 592 32.59 2.91 -21.60
N TYR A 593 33.43 2.27 -22.43
CA TYR A 593 34.64 2.88 -22.99
C TYR A 593 34.66 2.77 -24.51
N ASP A 594 35.23 3.77 -25.18
CA ASP A 594 35.49 3.72 -26.62
C ASP A 594 36.63 2.74 -26.99
N THR A 595 36.91 2.59 -28.28
CA THR A 595 37.94 1.69 -28.80
C THR A 595 39.34 2.02 -28.28
N ASN A 596 39.56 3.27 -27.87
CA ASN A 596 40.82 3.77 -27.32
C ASN A 596 40.84 3.67 -25.78
N GLY A 597 39.79 3.13 -25.17
CA GLY A 597 39.71 2.89 -23.73
C GLY A 597 39.30 4.10 -22.90
N PHE A 598 38.75 5.16 -23.51
CA PHE A 598 38.24 6.34 -22.81
C PHE A 598 36.74 6.26 -22.61
N ASP A 599 36.25 6.68 -21.44
CA ASP A 599 34.81 6.81 -21.20
C ASP A 599 34.23 8.08 -21.86
N TYR A 600 32.92 8.29 -21.71
CA TYR A 600 32.24 9.45 -22.27
C TYR A 600 32.88 10.79 -21.83
N GLU A 601 33.35 10.88 -20.58
CA GLU A 601 34.01 12.08 -20.03
C GLU A 601 35.49 12.23 -20.47
N GLY A 602 36.03 11.23 -21.20
CA GLY A 602 37.40 11.23 -21.69
C GLY A 602 38.41 10.74 -20.65
N ILE A 603 37.99 9.91 -19.69
CA ILE A 603 38.85 9.26 -18.70
C ILE A 603 39.21 7.86 -19.18
N HIS A 604 40.51 7.55 -19.21
CA HIS A 604 41.01 6.26 -19.68
C HIS A 604 40.86 5.16 -18.61
N LYS A 605 40.38 3.99 -19.03
CA LYS A 605 40.00 2.85 -18.17
C LYS A 605 41.10 2.40 -17.21
N ASP A 606 42.35 2.40 -17.66
CA ASP A 606 43.50 1.87 -16.90
C ASP A 606 44.18 2.93 -16.02
N THR A 607 44.31 4.15 -16.53
CA THR A 607 45.07 5.23 -15.85
C THR A 607 44.20 6.05 -14.93
N LYS A 608 42.86 5.94 -15.06
CA LYS A 608 41.83 6.73 -14.36
C LYS A 608 42.08 8.24 -14.49
N ARG A 609 42.68 8.65 -15.61
CA ARG A 609 43.06 10.03 -15.95
C ARG A 609 42.66 10.34 -17.39
N LYS A 610 42.74 11.61 -17.78
CA LYS A 610 42.42 12.08 -19.15
C LYS A 610 43.39 11.62 -20.23
N TYR A 611 44.47 10.94 -19.84
CA TYR A 611 45.53 10.45 -20.72
C TYR A 611 45.69 8.94 -20.56
N ASP A 612 45.96 8.24 -21.65
CA ASP A 612 46.28 6.82 -21.68
C ASP A 612 47.69 6.54 -21.10
N LYS A 613 48.14 5.29 -21.16
CA LYS A 613 49.47 4.90 -20.68
C LYS A 613 50.62 5.50 -21.49
N ASN A 614 50.35 5.93 -22.72
CA ASN A 614 51.31 6.50 -23.66
C ASN A 614 51.27 8.04 -23.65
N GLY A 615 50.48 8.66 -22.77
CA GLY A 615 50.37 10.09 -22.62
C GLY A 615 49.43 10.76 -23.62
N TRP A 616 48.61 10.02 -24.36
CA TRP A 616 47.63 10.59 -25.30
C TRP A 616 46.26 10.74 -24.65
N ASN A 617 45.58 11.86 -24.89
CA ASN A 617 44.15 11.97 -24.55
C ASN A 617 43.28 11.51 -25.73
N TYR A 618 41.97 11.44 -25.53
CA TYR A 618 41.05 10.99 -26.59
C TYR A 618 41.09 11.89 -27.85
N TYR A 619 41.41 13.17 -27.71
CA TYR A 619 41.58 14.10 -28.84
C TYR A 619 42.88 13.88 -29.63
N GLY A 620 43.79 13.01 -29.17
CA GLY A 620 45.09 12.80 -29.79
C GLY A 620 46.15 13.85 -29.40
N LEU A 621 45.97 14.58 -28.30
CA LEU A 621 46.97 15.50 -27.73
C LEU A 621 47.85 14.76 -26.72
N HIS A 622 49.17 14.97 -26.82
CA HIS A 622 50.14 14.37 -25.91
C HIS A 622 50.35 15.21 -24.64
N GLU A 623 50.35 14.57 -23.48
CA GLU A 623 50.37 15.18 -22.14
C GLU A 623 51.53 16.15 -21.95
N LYS A 624 52.72 15.81 -22.45
CA LYS A 624 53.93 16.62 -22.23
C LYS A 624 54.12 17.74 -23.23
N THR A 625 53.84 17.49 -24.51
CA THR A 625 54.11 18.47 -25.58
C THR A 625 52.92 19.40 -25.79
N GLN A 626 51.72 19.01 -25.33
CA GLN A 626 50.47 19.71 -25.61
C GLN A 626 50.24 19.91 -27.12
N THR A 627 50.77 18.99 -27.94
CA THR A 627 50.55 18.94 -29.39
C THR A 627 50.11 17.54 -29.81
N TYR A 628 49.70 17.38 -31.06
CA TYR A 628 49.37 16.08 -31.66
C TYR A 628 50.59 15.18 -31.90
N TYR A 629 51.77 15.57 -31.42
CA TYR A 629 53.03 14.82 -31.59
C TYR A 629 53.69 14.64 -30.22
N ASN A 630 54.24 13.46 -29.97
CA ASN A 630 55.05 13.19 -28.78
C ASN A 630 56.42 13.91 -28.86
N GLU A 631 57.24 13.76 -27.82
CA GLU A 631 58.59 14.36 -27.76
C GLU A 631 59.51 13.89 -28.90
N GLU A 632 59.24 12.71 -29.46
CA GLU A 632 59.96 12.12 -30.59
C GLU A 632 59.43 12.59 -31.96
N GLY A 633 58.38 13.40 -31.99
CA GLY A 633 57.79 13.95 -33.23
C GLY A 633 56.79 13.05 -33.95
N TRP A 634 56.27 12.01 -33.29
CA TRP A 634 55.27 11.07 -33.82
C TRP A 634 53.88 11.35 -33.25
N ASN A 635 52.85 11.28 -34.09
CA ASN A 635 51.47 11.33 -33.64
C ASN A 635 51.01 9.97 -33.05
N VAL A 636 49.77 9.93 -32.56
CA VAL A 636 49.16 8.71 -31.97
C VAL A 636 49.14 7.51 -32.95
N GLU A 637 49.14 7.76 -34.26
CA GLU A 637 49.17 6.76 -35.33
C GLU A 637 50.59 6.36 -35.76
N GLY A 638 51.63 6.95 -35.16
CA GLY A 638 53.02 6.67 -35.53
C GLY A 638 53.46 7.33 -36.84
N ILE A 639 52.86 8.48 -37.17
CA ILE A 639 53.17 9.31 -38.33
C ILE A 639 53.87 10.59 -37.86
N ASN A 640 54.98 10.96 -38.50
CA ASN A 640 55.70 12.19 -38.18
C ASN A 640 55.07 13.41 -38.86
N LYS A 641 55.56 14.61 -38.52
CA LYS A 641 55.08 15.89 -39.09
C LYS A 641 55.17 16.00 -40.62
N ARG A 642 55.99 15.16 -41.26
CA ARG A 642 56.17 15.12 -42.72
C ARG A 642 55.29 14.06 -43.39
N GLY A 643 54.40 13.39 -42.65
CA GLY A 643 53.48 12.37 -43.16
C GLY A 643 54.09 10.98 -43.32
N PHE A 644 55.32 10.74 -42.83
CA PHE A 644 55.97 9.44 -42.89
C PHE A 644 55.62 8.57 -41.69
N ASN A 645 55.38 7.28 -41.94
CA ASN A 645 55.35 6.25 -40.91
C ASN A 645 56.78 5.82 -40.53
N ARG A 646 56.88 4.90 -39.55
CA ARG A 646 58.17 4.36 -39.07
C ARG A 646 58.95 3.54 -40.10
N GLU A 647 58.32 3.16 -41.22
CA GLU A 647 58.93 2.41 -42.32
C GLU A 647 59.42 3.33 -43.46
N ALA A 648 59.50 4.64 -43.21
CA ALA A 648 59.87 5.66 -44.21
C ALA A 648 58.91 5.72 -45.41
N TRP A 649 57.65 5.30 -45.22
CA TRP A 649 56.59 5.42 -46.20
C TRP A 649 55.68 6.61 -45.88
N ASN A 650 55.44 7.49 -46.85
CA ASN A 650 54.54 8.61 -46.67
C ASN A 650 53.08 8.15 -46.84
N VAL A 651 52.28 8.32 -45.80
CA VAL A 651 50.90 7.83 -45.73
C VAL A 651 49.97 8.68 -46.60
N GLU A 652 50.27 9.98 -46.75
CA GLU A 652 49.44 10.92 -47.51
C GLU A 652 49.66 10.78 -49.02
N THR A 653 50.92 10.76 -49.46
CA THR A 653 51.26 10.59 -50.89
C THR A 653 51.20 9.14 -51.36
N LYS A 654 51.11 8.18 -50.43
CA LYS A 654 51.23 6.73 -50.67
C LYS A 654 52.49 6.39 -51.47
N SER A 655 53.61 7.00 -51.09
CA SER A 655 54.90 6.80 -51.75
C SER A 655 56.08 6.95 -50.78
N PRO A 656 57.32 6.61 -51.17
CA PRO A 656 58.52 6.87 -50.37
C PRO A 656 58.88 8.36 -50.21
N TYR A 657 58.10 9.27 -50.79
CA TYR A 657 58.40 10.70 -50.87
C TYR A 657 57.24 11.54 -50.31
N ASP A 658 57.54 12.68 -49.71
CA ASP A 658 56.53 13.68 -49.34
C ASP A 658 56.03 14.47 -50.56
N TYR A 659 55.06 15.37 -50.35
CA TYR A 659 54.51 16.22 -51.41
C TYR A 659 55.55 17.12 -52.09
N ALA A 660 56.65 17.42 -51.39
CA ALA A 660 57.77 18.19 -51.92
C ALA A 660 58.79 17.32 -52.68
N GLY A 661 58.54 16.01 -52.79
CA GLY A 661 59.39 15.08 -53.52
C GLY A 661 60.61 14.59 -52.75
N PHE A 662 60.70 14.81 -51.44
CA PHE A 662 61.80 14.36 -50.59
C PHE A 662 61.47 13.05 -49.90
N ASP A 663 62.43 12.15 -49.80
CA ASP A 663 62.28 10.94 -48.99
C ASP A 663 62.43 11.23 -47.49
N TYR A 664 62.27 10.21 -46.66
CA TYR A 664 62.40 10.34 -45.20
C TYR A 664 63.74 10.94 -44.77
N ALA A 665 64.84 10.62 -45.48
CA ALA A 665 66.19 11.14 -45.22
C ALA A 665 66.40 12.57 -45.76
N GLY A 666 65.42 13.14 -46.47
CA GLY A 666 65.50 14.47 -47.04
C GLY A 666 66.20 14.51 -48.40
N VAL A 667 66.23 13.40 -49.14
CA VAL A 667 66.77 13.34 -50.51
C VAL A 667 65.65 13.48 -51.52
N HIS A 668 65.80 14.44 -52.45
CA HIS A 668 64.81 14.73 -53.47
C HIS A 668 64.83 13.71 -54.61
N LYS A 669 63.64 13.27 -55.03
CA LYS A 669 63.41 12.17 -55.98
C LYS A 669 64.15 12.33 -57.30
N ASN A 670 64.15 13.54 -57.88
CA ASN A 670 64.70 13.80 -59.21
C ASN A 670 66.19 14.16 -59.16
N THR A 671 66.58 15.04 -58.25
CA THR A 671 67.95 15.59 -58.18
C THR A 671 68.92 14.67 -57.45
N LYS A 672 68.41 13.70 -56.67
CA LYS A 672 69.21 12.80 -55.78
C LYS A 672 70.10 13.56 -54.79
N LYS A 673 69.71 14.79 -54.45
CA LYS A 673 70.40 15.69 -53.51
C LYS A 673 69.44 16.09 -52.40
N ILE A 674 69.97 16.75 -51.37
CA ILE A 674 69.17 17.30 -50.25
C ILE A 674 68.36 18.56 -50.60
N TYR A 675 68.25 18.88 -51.90
CA TYR A 675 67.53 20.03 -52.41
C TYR A 675 66.88 19.72 -53.76
N ASP A 676 65.80 20.42 -54.10
CA ASP A 676 65.04 20.28 -55.34
C ASP A 676 65.72 20.95 -56.55
N GLU A 677 65.08 20.96 -57.71
CA GLU A 677 65.62 21.57 -58.94
C GLU A 677 65.80 23.10 -58.83
N ARG A 678 65.11 23.74 -57.87
CA ARG A 678 65.19 25.19 -57.59
C ARG A 678 66.19 25.50 -56.47
N GLY A 679 66.72 24.48 -55.80
CA GLY A 679 67.68 24.62 -54.71
C GLY A 679 67.06 24.68 -53.31
N PHE A 680 65.76 24.41 -53.14
CA PHE A 680 65.13 24.38 -51.82
C PHE A 680 65.33 23.03 -51.14
N ASP A 681 65.67 23.04 -49.86
CA ASP A 681 65.70 21.86 -49.00
C ASP A 681 64.33 21.52 -48.42
N VAL A 682 64.28 20.46 -47.61
CA VAL A 682 63.06 19.99 -46.93
C VAL A 682 62.40 21.03 -46.01
N ASN A 683 63.16 22.04 -45.56
CA ASN A 683 62.67 23.14 -44.72
C ASN A 683 62.35 24.40 -45.55
N GLN A 684 62.28 24.28 -46.88
CA GLN A 684 62.05 25.37 -47.82
C GLN A 684 63.13 26.47 -47.76
N HIS A 685 64.35 26.11 -47.38
CA HIS A 685 65.51 26.99 -47.40
C HIS A 685 66.33 26.76 -48.67
N ASN A 686 66.70 27.83 -49.38
CA ASN A 686 67.44 27.71 -50.63
C ASN A 686 68.95 27.60 -50.38
N VAL A 687 69.56 26.47 -50.77
CA VAL A 687 70.98 26.19 -50.51
C VAL A 687 71.94 27.06 -51.32
N PHE A 688 71.49 27.68 -52.42
CA PHE A 688 72.35 28.50 -53.29
C PHE A 688 72.40 29.96 -52.86
N THR A 689 71.27 30.51 -52.41
CA THR A 689 71.19 31.90 -51.95
C THR A 689 71.37 32.04 -50.44
N ASN A 690 71.30 30.93 -49.69
CA ASN A 690 71.26 30.89 -48.23
C ASN A 690 70.13 31.77 -47.65
N THR A 691 68.98 31.77 -48.35
CA THR A 691 67.75 32.48 -47.95
C THR A 691 66.53 31.63 -48.28
N SER A 692 65.33 32.06 -47.86
CA SER A 692 64.06 31.43 -48.27
C SER A 692 63.64 31.71 -49.72
N TYR A 693 64.52 32.29 -50.55
CA TYR A 693 64.22 32.69 -51.92
C TYR A 693 65.25 32.11 -52.90
N ASP A 694 64.81 31.73 -54.10
CA ASP A 694 65.71 31.32 -55.17
C ASP A 694 66.46 32.51 -55.77
N LYS A 695 67.37 32.23 -56.72
CA LYS A 695 68.16 33.25 -57.44
C LYS A 695 67.33 34.34 -58.12
N ASN A 696 66.06 34.05 -58.40
CA ASN A 696 65.12 34.93 -59.07
C ASN A 696 64.20 35.67 -58.07
N GLY A 697 64.43 35.53 -56.77
CA GLY A 697 63.70 36.21 -55.71
C GLY A 697 62.37 35.55 -55.31
N PHE A 698 62.08 34.33 -55.76
CA PHE A 698 60.83 33.63 -55.41
C PHE A 698 61.02 32.64 -54.27
N ASN A 699 60.08 32.59 -53.33
CA ASN A 699 60.06 31.56 -52.29
C ASN A 699 59.59 30.21 -52.86
N TYR A 700 59.54 29.17 -52.02
CA TYR A 700 59.11 27.83 -52.44
C TYR A 700 57.71 27.84 -53.09
N GLU A 701 56.76 28.59 -52.53
CA GLU A 701 55.40 28.77 -53.04
C GLU A 701 55.31 29.59 -54.34
N GLY A 702 56.42 30.15 -54.82
CA GLY A 702 56.43 30.96 -56.03
C GLY A 702 56.06 32.44 -55.83
N ILE A 703 56.11 32.94 -54.59
CA ILE A 703 55.89 34.35 -54.25
C ILE A 703 57.22 35.11 -54.25
N HIS A 704 57.26 36.23 -54.97
CA HIS A 704 58.44 37.09 -55.06
C HIS A 704 58.65 37.92 -53.79
N LYS A 705 59.90 38.04 -53.35
CA LYS A 705 60.30 38.67 -52.09
C LYS A 705 59.83 40.13 -51.97
N ASP A 706 59.86 40.88 -53.07
CA ASP A 706 59.60 42.33 -53.07
C ASP A 706 58.12 42.65 -53.38
N THR A 707 57.51 41.96 -54.35
CA THR A 707 56.13 42.25 -54.79
C THR A 707 55.08 41.56 -53.93
N LYS A 708 55.47 40.56 -53.11
CA LYS A 708 54.59 39.67 -52.34
C LYS A 708 53.50 39.00 -53.19
N ARG A 709 53.76 38.84 -54.49
CA ARG A 709 52.86 38.22 -55.47
C ARG A 709 53.60 37.11 -56.23
N GLU A 710 52.85 36.32 -56.99
CA GLU A 710 53.39 35.25 -57.85
C GLU A 710 54.28 35.77 -59.00
N TYR A 711 54.32 37.09 -59.22
CA TYR A 711 55.07 37.73 -60.30
C TYR A 711 56.10 38.72 -59.74
N ASP A 712 57.27 38.77 -60.35
CA ASP A 712 58.29 39.78 -60.07
C ASP A 712 57.88 41.18 -60.58
N GLU A 713 58.71 42.19 -60.33
CA GLU A 713 58.45 43.57 -60.75
C GLU A 713 58.32 43.74 -62.27
N ASN A 714 58.88 42.79 -63.04
CA ASN A 714 58.82 42.76 -64.50
C ASN A 714 57.65 41.91 -65.03
N GLY A 715 56.77 41.44 -64.14
CA GLY A 715 55.59 40.67 -64.49
C GLY A 715 55.87 39.20 -64.80
N TRP A 716 57.03 38.64 -64.45
CA TRP A 716 57.34 37.23 -64.66
C TRP A 716 57.09 36.41 -63.40
N ASN A 717 56.46 35.25 -63.52
CA ASN A 717 56.40 34.31 -62.41
C ASN A 717 57.63 33.39 -62.38
N TYR A 718 57.74 32.56 -61.35
CA TYR A 718 58.89 31.66 -61.21
C TYR A 718 59.02 30.67 -62.38
N TYR A 719 57.91 30.24 -63.00
CA TYR A 719 57.90 29.38 -64.19
C TYR A 719 58.42 30.09 -65.45
N GLY A 720 58.58 31.41 -65.43
CA GLY A 720 58.95 32.21 -66.61
C GLY A 720 57.76 32.61 -67.47
N LEU A 721 56.53 32.58 -66.95
CA LEU A 721 55.32 33.08 -67.62
C LEU A 721 55.06 34.54 -67.26
N HIS A 722 54.69 35.35 -68.24
CA HIS A 722 54.39 36.76 -68.05
C HIS A 722 52.92 36.98 -67.63
N GLU A 723 52.69 37.85 -66.65
CA GLU A 723 51.40 38.08 -65.98
C GLU A 723 50.27 38.40 -66.96
N GLN A 724 50.56 39.22 -67.95
CA GLN A 724 49.56 39.75 -68.88
C GLN A 724 49.28 38.85 -70.08
N THR A 725 50.28 38.11 -70.55
CA THR A 725 50.14 37.27 -71.75
C THR A 725 49.83 35.83 -71.39
N LYS A 726 50.14 35.42 -70.14
CA LYS A 726 50.12 34.03 -69.68
C LYS A 726 50.97 33.09 -70.56
N THR A 727 51.98 33.64 -71.23
CA THR A 727 52.95 32.90 -72.05
C THR A 727 54.37 33.21 -71.59
N TYR A 728 55.35 32.48 -72.14
CA TYR A 728 56.78 32.76 -71.93
C TYR A 728 57.27 34.07 -72.57
N TYR A 729 56.38 34.88 -73.15
CA TYR A 729 56.70 36.13 -73.82
C TYR A 729 55.92 37.30 -73.21
N ASN A 730 56.57 38.45 -73.02
CA ASN A 730 55.90 39.68 -72.62
C ASN A 730 55.06 40.28 -73.78
N LYS A 731 54.36 41.39 -73.55
CA LYS A 731 53.55 42.07 -74.59
C LYS A 731 54.35 42.49 -75.83
N ALA A 732 55.67 42.65 -75.71
CA ALA A 732 56.55 42.99 -76.82
C ALA A 732 57.09 41.74 -77.55
N GLY A 733 56.71 40.53 -77.14
CA GLY A 733 57.11 39.28 -77.77
C GLY A 733 58.46 38.73 -77.30
N TYR A 734 58.98 39.18 -76.16
CA TYR A 734 60.29 38.75 -75.62
C TYR A 734 60.17 37.90 -74.35
N THR A 735 61.04 36.90 -74.19
CA THR A 735 61.15 36.09 -72.97
C THR A 735 61.74 36.87 -71.80
N ARG A 736 61.76 36.26 -70.61
CA ARG A 736 62.37 36.83 -69.41
C ARG A 736 63.84 37.18 -69.61
N GLU A 737 64.54 36.41 -70.45
CA GLU A 737 65.93 36.61 -70.85
C GLU A 737 66.09 37.64 -72.00
N GLY A 738 64.99 38.20 -72.51
CA GLY A 738 65.00 39.25 -73.55
C GLY A 738 65.06 38.74 -74.99
N LEU A 739 64.66 37.49 -75.25
CA LEU A 739 64.71 36.84 -76.57
C LEU A 739 63.33 36.80 -77.24
N ASP A 740 63.25 37.07 -78.55
CA ASP A 740 61.99 36.94 -79.30
C ASP A 740 61.62 35.47 -79.58
N LYS A 741 60.46 35.25 -80.22
CA LYS A 741 59.96 33.92 -80.63
C LYS A 741 60.93 33.11 -81.49
N ASP A 742 61.88 33.78 -82.15
CA ASP A 742 62.89 33.18 -83.02
C ASP A 742 64.28 33.08 -82.35
N GLY A 743 64.41 33.53 -81.10
CA GLY A 743 65.63 33.46 -80.29
C GLY A 743 66.54 34.69 -80.40
N TYR A 744 66.07 35.83 -80.94
CA TYR A 744 66.87 37.04 -81.11
C TYR A 744 66.61 38.09 -80.02
N GLU A 745 67.68 38.74 -79.57
CA GLU A 745 67.58 39.89 -78.65
C GLU A 745 66.94 41.11 -79.32
N LYS A 746 66.31 41.95 -78.51
CA LYS A 746 65.65 43.19 -78.95
C LYS A 746 66.57 44.06 -79.82
N GLY A 747 66.16 44.32 -81.06
CA GLY A 747 66.91 45.15 -82.02
C GLY A 747 67.92 44.40 -82.90
N LYS A 748 68.12 43.09 -82.71
CA LYS A 748 69.00 42.24 -83.54
C LYS A 748 68.25 41.40 -84.57
N ARG A 749 66.94 41.64 -84.76
CA ARG A 749 66.10 40.91 -85.74
C ARG A 749 66.39 41.41 -87.17
N PRO A 750 66.79 40.52 -88.11
CA PRO A 750 67.03 40.90 -89.50
C PRO A 750 65.77 41.43 -90.21
N ALA A 751 65.90 42.49 -91.02
CA ALA A 751 64.78 43.21 -91.63
C ALA A 751 63.95 42.42 -92.67
N ASN A 752 64.41 41.24 -93.11
CA ASN A 752 63.82 40.50 -94.25
C ASN A 752 63.00 39.26 -93.85
N LEU A 753 62.48 39.19 -92.61
CA LEU A 753 61.65 38.08 -92.14
C LEU A 753 60.16 38.44 -92.26
N GLU A 754 59.50 37.97 -93.33
CA GLU A 754 58.03 38.05 -93.48
C GLU A 754 57.31 37.13 -92.48
N ASP A 755 56.34 37.67 -91.73
CA ASP A 755 55.49 36.93 -90.79
C ASP A 755 54.40 36.12 -91.54
N GLU A 756 54.78 35.06 -92.26
CA GLU A 756 53.84 34.00 -92.65
C GLU A 756 53.79 32.94 -91.55
N TRP A 757 52.72 33.00 -90.75
CA TRP A 757 52.74 32.47 -89.41
C TRP A 757 52.28 31.01 -89.25
N MET A 758 51.54 30.42 -90.20
CA MET A 758 51.19 28.98 -90.17
C MET A 758 50.75 28.44 -91.54
N ASP A 759 50.96 27.14 -91.79
CA ASP A 759 50.26 26.43 -92.85
C ASP A 759 48.83 25.99 -92.42
N LYS A 760 48.03 25.46 -93.37
CA LYS A 760 46.64 25.01 -93.12
C LYS A 760 46.53 23.87 -92.11
N GLN A 761 47.64 23.24 -91.70
CA GLN A 761 47.67 22.15 -90.73
C GLN A 761 48.16 22.59 -89.34
N GLY A 762 48.53 23.86 -89.14
CA GLY A 762 48.90 24.41 -87.83
C GLY A 762 50.38 24.27 -87.47
N PHE A 763 51.25 24.11 -88.47
CA PHE A 763 52.70 24.05 -88.30
C PHE A 763 53.37 25.35 -88.72
N ASN A 764 54.49 25.69 -88.06
CA ASN A 764 55.37 26.77 -88.51
C ASN A 764 56.34 26.29 -89.61
N LYS A 765 57.10 27.21 -90.23
CA LYS A 765 58.11 26.90 -91.28
C LYS A 765 59.22 25.93 -90.85
N LYS A 766 59.33 25.59 -89.55
CA LYS A 766 60.27 24.60 -89.00
C LYS A 766 59.62 23.24 -88.68
N GLY A 767 58.35 23.04 -89.04
CA GLY A 767 57.65 21.76 -88.82
C GLY A 767 57.21 21.51 -87.38
N ILE A 768 57.07 22.56 -86.55
CA ILE A 768 56.59 22.46 -85.17
C ILE A 768 55.09 22.73 -85.13
N TYR A 769 54.31 21.80 -84.57
CA TYR A 769 52.86 21.93 -84.38
C TYR A 769 52.56 22.89 -83.24
N ILE A 770 51.81 23.97 -83.52
CA ILE A 770 51.55 25.03 -82.52
C ILE A 770 50.07 25.05 -82.08
N ARG A 771 49.19 24.31 -82.76
CA ARG A 771 47.76 24.29 -82.45
C ARG A 771 47.38 23.19 -81.45
N GLY A 772 47.86 23.33 -80.21
CA GLY A 772 47.32 22.56 -79.10
C GLY A 772 48.32 22.38 -77.97
N TYR A 773 48.36 23.34 -77.05
CA TYR A 773 48.62 23.17 -75.62
C TYR A 773 47.95 24.31 -74.86
#